data_AF-A0A9E3VMW6-F1
#
_entry.id   AF-A0A9E3VMW6-F1
#
_cell.length_a   1.000
_cell.length_b   1.000
_cell.length_c   1.000
_cell.angle_alpha   90.00
_cell.angle_beta   90.00
_cell.angle_gamma   90.00
#
_symmetry.space_group_name_H-M   'P 1'
#
loop_
_entity.id
_entity.type
_entity.pdbx_description
1 polymer ?
#
loop_
_entity_poly.entity_id
_entity_poly.type
_entity_poly.pdbx_seq_one_letter_code
_entity_poly.pdbx_strand_id
1 'polypeptide(L)'
;MVLRLLMPIAISAAAVIAQERPIETFDGPELPTAITQNHVEASIARHEGERVLEVHFSVVDWPNVTFTHHGDPWDWSESKGLAVDVYNPEAASVEVSLRVDNADADTGGFVTVDGVAPPEEWTTLRAMFRPTDAGPFWGMRGIPVVGPLGNGKNIDASKIVAYQVFLPQPKTEHTLLIDNVRLYGESLLKASAIPFPFVDRFGQYRHGDWPGKAGDVRELETNAERESNKRNRQPAIKRRDRFGGWAGGPQRRATGWFRTDYLDGKWWLITPEGHLFFSAGMDCVIAGEQTFVDRRPNWFEWLPAEDDPLYGVCYERVEGAHSMADTVGGKGLTFNFYRANLIRKYDEDWRLKWREAAYARLKDWGFNTIGNWSQSDVLENSPMPFTVSVSVHGGLQRIEGGGGYWSKVVDAYAPSFAETVESSIGPAVQKWAANPLCIGYFVDNEISWDNVVTGTLASPPDQPCRVAQIELLKQRYGDIASLNKAWETTAADWDSLRVPANRTYACKADLDAYLYAFAHRYFEIVNTALKKVAPNQLYLGCRFCVMPDPAVRACADVADVVSFDLYYRELPPDAYTYLGKPLMIGEFHFGALDRGMFHTGLVDTVNQGERAASFERYVNSVLENPSFVGCHWFQYLDDPVTGRWYDGENYNIGFVTVADEPYPEMASSARNVFNGMYERRFELEKYASRRRWTVNWDMIGGFLAGVAVSVVVAAVLGILEKRAKAKAASPGSRQGSPE
;
A
#
# COMPACT_ATOMS: atom_id res chain seq x y z
N MET A 1 47.72 -18.06 14.01
CA MET A 1 47.93 -16.64 14.34
C MET A 1 48.44 -15.95 13.07
N VAL A 2 47.53 -15.56 12.18
CA VAL A 2 47.84 -14.86 10.92
C VAL A 2 46.81 -13.75 10.80
N LEU A 3 47.27 -12.52 11.03
CA LEU A 3 46.53 -11.28 10.81
C LEU A 3 46.28 -11.16 9.30
N ARG A 4 45.05 -11.40 8.84
CA ARG A 4 44.61 -10.98 7.50
C ARG A 4 44.01 -9.59 7.66
N LEU A 5 44.69 -8.59 7.09
CA LEU A 5 44.17 -7.25 6.92
C LEU A 5 42.84 -7.33 6.16
N LEU A 6 41.75 -6.98 6.84
CA LEU A 6 40.53 -6.49 6.21
C LEU A 6 40.87 -5.10 5.65
N MET A 7 41.04 -5.00 4.33
CA MET A 7 40.93 -3.71 3.65
C MET A 7 39.44 -3.42 3.47
N PRO A 8 38.89 -2.35 4.07
CA PRO A 8 37.60 -1.85 3.63
C PRO A 8 37.81 -1.26 2.24
N ILE A 9 37.06 -1.73 1.24
CA ILE A 9 36.86 -0.94 0.01
C ILE A 9 35.91 0.19 0.40
N ALA A 10 36.46 1.17 1.13
CA ALA A 10 35.91 2.50 1.20
C ALA A 10 36.34 3.20 -0.08
N ILE A 11 35.54 3.09 -1.14
CA ILE A 11 35.44 4.24 -2.03
C ILE A 11 34.84 5.32 -1.15
N SER A 12 35.67 6.25 -0.71
CA SER A 12 35.24 7.39 0.10
C SER A 12 34.06 8.05 -0.62
N ALA A 13 32.94 8.25 0.09
CA ALA A 13 31.83 9.07 -0.35
C ALA A 13 32.31 10.42 -0.92
N ALA A 14 33.47 10.92 -0.48
CA ALA A 14 34.10 12.15 -0.97
C ALA A 14 34.42 12.18 -2.47
N ALA A 15 34.65 11.04 -3.13
CA ALA A 15 34.94 11.03 -4.57
C ALA A 15 33.67 11.12 -5.44
N VAL A 16 32.51 10.74 -4.89
CA VAL A 16 31.20 10.85 -5.54
C VAL A 16 30.57 12.23 -5.27
N ILE A 17 30.84 12.83 -4.11
CA ILE A 17 30.42 14.18 -3.69
C ILE A 17 30.97 15.30 -4.61
N ALA A 18 32.01 15.03 -5.42
CA ALA A 18 32.67 16.04 -6.26
C ALA A 18 31.84 16.59 -7.45
N GLN A 19 30.55 16.24 -7.59
CA GLN A 19 29.66 16.74 -8.66
C GLN A 19 28.24 17.11 -8.18
N GLU A 20 28.00 17.20 -6.87
CA GLU A 20 26.72 17.67 -6.34
C GLU A 20 26.75 19.20 -6.20
N ARG A 21 25.70 19.89 -6.69
CA ARG A 21 25.58 21.35 -6.61
C ARG A 21 24.69 21.72 -5.42
N PRO A 22 25.24 22.33 -4.35
CA PRO A 22 24.43 22.73 -3.20
C PRO A 22 23.41 23.80 -3.61
N ILE A 23 22.20 23.69 -3.04
CA ILE A 23 21.10 24.64 -3.18
C ILE A 23 20.89 25.38 -1.86
N GLU A 24 20.85 24.66 -0.74
CA GLU A 24 20.69 25.23 0.60
C GLU A 24 21.38 24.33 1.64
N THR A 25 22.18 24.94 2.52
CA THR A 25 22.94 24.27 3.59
C THR A 25 22.58 24.81 4.96
N PHE A 26 21.70 25.82 5.05
CA PHE A 26 21.19 26.38 6.31
C PHE A 26 22.27 26.89 7.29
N ASP A 27 23.48 27.17 6.79
CA ASP A 27 24.62 27.68 7.59
C ASP A 27 24.36 29.08 8.18
N GLY A 28 23.39 29.81 7.64
CA GLY A 28 22.97 31.13 8.10
C GLY A 28 22.19 31.09 9.43
N PRO A 29 22.18 32.18 10.22
CA PRO A 29 21.41 32.25 11.47
C PRO A 29 19.90 32.43 11.25
N GLU A 30 19.47 32.74 10.03
CA GLU A 30 18.10 33.09 9.67
C GLU A 30 17.56 32.07 8.67
N LEU A 31 16.23 31.88 8.67
CA LEU A 31 15.56 31.05 7.67
C LEU A 31 15.75 31.60 6.26
N PRO A 32 15.78 30.76 5.21
CA PRO A 32 15.75 31.21 3.84
C PRO A 32 14.53 32.10 3.56
N THR A 33 14.71 33.16 2.79
CA THR A 33 13.63 34.15 2.53
C THR A 33 12.47 33.61 1.69
N ALA A 34 12.65 32.48 0.98
CA ALA A 34 11.67 31.87 0.07
C ALA A 34 11.02 30.60 0.64
N ILE A 35 10.88 30.53 1.97
CA ILE A 35 10.30 29.40 2.68
C ILE A 35 8.82 29.65 3.01
N THR A 36 7.97 28.67 2.76
CA THR A 36 6.55 28.66 3.16
C THR A 36 6.32 27.54 4.16
N GLN A 37 5.73 27.89 5.29
CA GLN A 37 5.40 26.96 6.37
C GLN A 37 3.91 26.66 6.35
N ASN A 38 3.53 25.44 5.98
CA ASN A 38 2.14 25.00 5.92
C ASN A 38 1.90 23.96 7.01
N HIS A 39 1.27 24.37 8.13
CA HIS A 39 1.08 23.53 9.31
C HIS A 39 2.39 22.94 9.86
N VAL A 40 3.45 23.76 9.83
CA VAL A 40 4.76 23.47 10.42
C VAL A 40 5.30 24.71 11.12
N GLU A 41 6.22 24.51 12.06
CA GLU A 41 7.06 25.57 12.64
C GLU A 41 8.52 25.25 12.33
N ALA A 42 9.19 26.11 11.57
CA ALA A 42 10.58 25.93 11.15
C ALA A 42 11.51 26.95 11.82
N SER A 43 12.70 26.52 12.22
CA SER A 43 13.74 27.39 12.78
C SER A 43 15.15 26.89 12.48
N ILE A 44 16.16 27.77 12.54
CA ILE A 44 17.56 27.34 12.46
C ILE A 44 18.00 26.86 13.85
N ALA A 45 18.34 25.58 13.94
CA ALA A 45 18.85 24.94 15.15
C ALA A 45 20.34 24.58 15.01
N ARG A 46 20.90 23.91 16.02
CA ARG A 46 22.22 23.29 15.93
C ARG A 46 22.15 21.80 16.20
N HIS A 47 22.79 21.02 15.34
CA HIS A 47 22.98 19.59 15.52
C HIS A 47 24.47 19.28 15.36
N GLU A 48 25.06 18.62 16.36
CA GLU A 48 26.51 18.32 16.42
C GLU A 48 27.44 19.52 16.19
N GLY A 49 26.96 20.73 16.48
CA GLY A 49 27.72 21.97 16.30
C GLY A 49 27.50 22.67 14.97
N GLU A 50 26.93 22.00 13.98
CA GLU A 50 26.54 22.59 12.69
C GLU A 50 25.12 23.16 12.75
N ARG A 51 24.79 24.09 11.85
CA ARG A 51 23.43 24.64 11.76
C ARG A 51 22.60 23.80 10.82
N VAL A 52 21.34 23.62 11.17
CA VAL A 52 20.37 22.80 10.42
C VAL A 52 19.01 23.47 10.47
N LEU A 53 18.14 23.13 9.50
CA LEU A 53 16.74 23.52 9.56
C LEU A 53 15.98 22.52 10.44
N GLU A 54 15.57 22.92 11.63
CA GLU A 54 14.64 22.15 12.45
C GLU A 54 13.21 22.48 12.04
N VAL A 55 12.39 21.46 11.78
CA VAL A 55 10.99 21.60 11.38
C VAL A 55 10.11 20.74 12.26
N HIS A 56 9.18 21.39 12.95
CA HIS A 56 8.13 20.76 13.72
C HIS A 56 6.86 20.65 12.88
N PHE A 57 6.37 19.43 12.65
CA PHE A 57 5.22 19.11 11.81
C PHE A 57 3.98 18.82 12.66
N SER A 58 2.87 19.51 12.37
CA SER A 58 1.57 19.30 13.03
C SER A 58 0.80 18.09 12.49
N VAL A 59 -0.22 17.63 13.23
CA VAL A 59 -1.12 16.55 12.82
C VAL A 59 -2.20 17.07 11.86
N VAL A 60 -1.88 17.13 10.57
CA VAL A 60 -2.82 17.35 9.46
C VAL A 60 -2.48 16.39 8.31
N ASP A 61 -3.30 16.33 7.25
CA ASP A 61 -3.07 15.37 6.17
C ASP A 61 -1.77 15.61 5.37
N TRP A 62 -1.26 16.85 5.36
CA TRP A 62 -0.09 17.25 4.56
C TRP A 62 0.69 18.44 5.16
N PRO A 63 1.25 18.33 6.39
CA PRO A 63 2.13 19.36 6.92
C PRO A 63 3.41 19.40 6.10
N ASN A 64 3.82 20.58 5.65
CA ASN A 64 4.98 20.71 4.77
C ASN A 64 5.74 22.01 4.99
N VAL A 65 7.04 21.92 4.71
CA VAL A 65 7.90 23.07 4.45
C VAL A 65 8.18 23.11 2.95
N THR A 66 7.79 24.21 2.30
CA THR A 66 7.94 24.40 0.85
C THR A 66 8.95 25.51 0.57
N PHE A 67 9.83 25.27 -0.38
CA PHE A 67 10.85 26.21 -0.84
C PHE A 67 10.54 26.61 -2.27
N THR A 68 10.54 27.92 -2.52
CA THR A 68 10.19 28.52 -3.81
C THR A 68 11.31 29.40 -4.34
N HIS A 69 11.20 29.86 -5.58
CA HIS A 69 12.09 30.86 -6.15
C HIS A 69 11.49 32.27 -6.02
N HIS A 70 12.35 33.28 -5.90
CA HIS A 70 11.96 34.68 -6.09
C HIS A 70 12.24 35.08 -7.54
N GLY A 71 11.22 35.16 -8.40
CA GLY A 71 11.37 35.64 -9.78
C GLY A 71 11.07 34.57 -10.84
N ASP A 72 12.04 34.24 -11.68
CA ASP A 72 11.90 33.21 -12.72
C ASP A 72 12.10 31.79 -12.16
N PRO A 73 11.42 30.76 -12.70
CA PRO A 73 11.63 29.36 -12.31
C PRO A 73 13.10 28.94 -12.34
N TRP A 74 13.48 27.98 -11.51
CA TRP A 74 14.83 27.44 -11.53
C TRP A 74 15.10 26.62 -12.80
N ASP A 75 16.24 26.89 -13.43
CA ASP A 75 16.81 26.05 -14.48
C ASP A 75 17.84 25.07 -13.90
N TRP A 76 17.40 23.83 -13.73
CA TRP A 76 18.19 22.69 -13.28
C TRP A 76 18.37 21.64 -14.39
N SER A 77 18.29 22.05 -15.65
CA SER A 77 18.37 21.16 -16.83
C SER A 77 19.66 20.34 -16.93
N GLU A 78 20.76 20.80 -16.33
CA GLU A 78 22.03 20.06 -16.25
C GLU A 78 22.06 18.97 -15.17
N SER A 79 21.02 18.89 -14.33
CA SER A 79 20.92 17.95 -13.20
C SER A 79 19.93 16.83 -13.49
N LYS A 80 20.08 15.71 -12.78
CA LYS A 80 19.18 14.55 -12.88
C LYS A 80 18.13 14.51 -11.77
N GLY A 81 18.40 15.14 -10.63
CA GLY A 81 17.45 15.22 -9.53
C GLY A 81 17.91 16.08 -8.37
N LEU A 82 17.08 16.10 -7.34
CA LEU A 82 17.29 16.79 -6.06
C LEU A 82 17.48 15.77 -4.94
N ALA A 83 18.46 16.01 -4.07
CA ALA A 83 18.70 15.25 -2.85
C ALA A 83 18.53 16.14 -1.62
N VAL A 84 17.95 15.59 -0.55
CA VAL A 84 17.75 16.26 0.74
C VAL A 84 18.12 15.30 1.85
N ASP A 85 18.97 15.74 2.78
CA ASP A 85 19.29 14.96 3.97
C ASP A 85 18.28 15.29 5.08
N VAL A 86 17.77 14.26 5.75
CA VAL A 86 16.79 14.36 6.83
C VAL A 86 17.30 13.55 8.03
N TYR A 87 17.44 14.20 9.17
CA TYR A 87 17.71 13.56 10.45
C TYR A 87 16.44 13.46 11.27
N ASN A 88 16.23 12.30 11.87
CA ASN A 88 15.15 12.10 12.83
C ASN A 88 15.71 12.01 14.25
N PRO A 89 15.52 13.03 15.11
CA PRO A 89 15.97 13.03 16.50
C PRO A 89 15.09 12.17 17.42
N GLU A 90 14.03 11.56 16.92
CA GLU A 90 13.07 10.79 17.72
C GLU A 90 13.47 9.32 17.85
N ALA A 91 12.91 8.66 18.86
CA ALA A 91 13.16 7.23 19.13
C ALA A 91 12.38 6.28 18.21
N ALA A 92 11.48 6.79 17.38
CA ALA A 92 10.69 6.02 16.42
C ALA A 92 10.96 6.54 15.01
N SER A 93 10.89 5.66 14.01
CA SER A 93 11.03 6.05 12.61
C SER A 93 9.87 6.94 12.16
N VAL A 94 10.15 7.95 11.32
CA VAL A 94 9.14 8.88 10.80
C VAL A 94 9.05 8.76 9.28
N GLU A 95 7.83 8.63 8.74
CA GLU A 95 7.58 8.73 7.29
C GLU A 95 7.80 10.16 6.81
N VAL A 96 8.57 10.31 5.74
CA VAL A 96 8.92 11.62 5.18
C VAL A 96 9.02 11.52 3.66
N SER A 97 8.51 12.53 2.98
CA SER A 97 8.47 12.56 1.53
C SER A 97 9.08 13.86 1.01
N LEU A 98 9.72 13.75 -0.17
CA LEU A 98 10.28 14.86 -0.92
C LEU A 98 9.52 14.99 -2.24
N ARG A 99 9.05 16.21 -2.55
CA ARG A 99 8.35 16.50 -3.81
C ARG A 99 8.99 17.69 -4.52
N VAL A 100 9.04 17.62 -5.85
CA VAL A 100 9.55 18.67 -6.73
C VAL A 100 8.51 18.99 -7.81
N ASP A 101 8.22 20.28 -8.01
CA ASP A 101 7.07 20.77 -8.78
C ASP A 101 7.48 21.62 -10.00
N ASN A 102 6.79 21.41 -11.12
CA ASN A 102 6.56 22.41 -12.16
C ASN A 102 5.25 23.18 -11.87
N ALA A 103 4.96 24.23 -12.65
CA ALA A 103 3.77 25.07 -12.46
C ALA A 103 2.43 24.33 -12.64
N ASP A 104 2.42 23.20 -13.34
CA ASP A 104 1.25 22.34 -13.60
C ASP A 104 1.16 21.14 -12.62
N ALA A 105 1.84 21.23 -11.48
CA ALA A 105 1.85 20.25 -10.39
C ALA A 105 0.46 19.73 -10.01
N ASP A 106 -0.57 20.58 -9.94
CA ASP A 106 -1.95 20.16 -9.62
C ASP A 106 -2.55 19.19 -10.65
N THR A 107 -1.97 19.12 -11.85
CA THR A 107 -2.38 18.22 -12.94
C THR A 107 -1.35 17.12 -13.25
N GLY A 108 -0.36 16.96 -12.37
CA GLY A 108 0.64 15.89 -12.45
C GLY A 108 2.04 16.33 -12.90
N GLY A 109 2.31 17.63 -12.97
CA GLY A 109 3.65 18.19 -13.22
C GLY A 109 4.57 18.14 -12.00
N PHE A 110 4.69 16.97 -11.36
CA PHE A 110 5.54 16.77 -10.17
C PHE A 110 6.19 15.39 -10.16
N VAL A 111 7.26 15.27 -9.37
CA VAL A 111 7.81 13.99 -8.90
C VAL A 111 7.83 14.01 -7.37
N THR A 112 7.43 12.89 -6.76
CA THR A 112 7.46 12.67 -5.31
C THR A 112 8.22 11.39 -5.01
N VAL A 113 9.12 11.42 -4.03
CA VAL A 113 9.74 10.21 -3.46
C VAL A 113 9.32 10.10 -2.00
N ASP A 114 8.88 8.90 -1.63
CA ASP A 114 8.53 8.56 -0.26
C ASP A 114 9.69 7.83 0.41
N GLY A 115 9.87 8.05 1.69
CA GLY A 115 10.91 7.42 2.48
C GLY A 115 10.63 7.43 3.98
N VAL A 116 11.58 6.89 4.74
CA VAL A 116 11.53 6.83 6.19
C VAL A 116 12.83 7.38 6.75
N ALA A 117 12.70 8.28 7.72
CA ALA A 117 13.79 8.76 8.54
C ALA A 117 13.98 7.82 9.75
N PRO A 118 15.07 7.05 9.81
CA PRO A 118 15.36 6.14 10.92
C PRO A 118 15.65 6.91 12.22
N PRO A 119 15.34 6.32 13.39
CA PRO A 119 15.52 6.99 14.67
C PRO A 119 16.99 7.30 14.94
N GLU A 120 17.27 8.53 15.38
CA GLU A 120 18.59 9.06 15.70
C GLU A 120 19.62 8.96 14.56
N GLU A 121 19.15 8.89 13.31
CA GLU A 121 19.97 8.66 12.13
C GLU A 121 19.61 9.62 10.97
N TRP A 122 20.60 9.89 10.11
CA TRP A 122 20.41 10.62 8.85
C TRP A 122 19.95 9.67 7.74
N THR A 123 19.02 10.13 6.91
CA THR A 123 18.67 9.53 5.62
C THR A 123 18.76 10.58 4.50
N THR A 124 18.91 10.14 3.25
CA THR A 124 18.86 11.03 2.08
C THR A 124 17.72 10.63 1.17
N LEU A 125 16.77 11.55 0.97
CA LEU A 125 15.72 11.41 -0.04
C LEU A 125 16.25 11.92 -1.39
N ARG A 126 15.97 11.20 -2.49
CA ARG A 126 16.41 11.56 -3.84
C ARG A 126 15.24 11.53 -4.82
N ALA A 127 14.86 12.69 -5.36
CA ALA A 127 13.80 12.81 -6.36
C ALA A 127 14.42 13.00 -7.75
N MET A 128 14.26 12.01 -8.63
CA MET A 128 14.74 12.10 -10.01
C MET A 128 13.73 12.85 -10.88
N PHE A 129 14.14 13.91 -11.57
CA PHE A 129 13.22 14.74 -12.36
C PHE A 129 12.59 13.99 -13.53
N ARG A 130 13.27 12.96 -14.02
CA ARG A 130 12.81 12.14 -15.15
C ARG A 130 12.97 10.65 -14.81
N PRO A 131 12.07 10.06 -14.01
CA PRO A 131 12.21 8.66 -13.56
C PRO A 131 12.34 7.66 -14.72
N THR A 132 11.73 7.94 -15.88
CA THR A 132 11.84 7.04 -17.05
C THR A 132 13.18 7.16 -17.80
N ASP A 133 14.03 8.14 -17.45
CA ASP A 133 15.36 8.37 -18.02
C ASP A 133 16.48 7.92 -17.06
N ALA A 134 16.37 6.70 -16.53
CA ALA A 134 17.35 6.10 -15.63
C ALA A 134 18.68 5.71 -16.32
N GLY A 135 18.92 6.18 -17.56
CA GLY A 135 20.12 5.92 -18.34
C GLY A 135 20.45 4.42 -18.47
N PRO A 136 21.61 3.96 -17.98
CA PRO A 136 22.00 2.56 -18.10
C PRO A 136 21.20 1.60 -17.21
N PHE A 137 20.29 2.09 -16.37
CA PHE A 137 19.41 1.30 -15.47
C PHE A 137 17.94 1.38 -15.87
N TRP A 138 17.68 1.56 -17.17
CA TRP A 138 16.32 1.66 -17.70
C TRP A 138 15.42 0.49 -17.27
N GLY A 139 14.13 0.78 -17.11
CA GLY A 139 13.14 -0.26 -16.76
C GLY A 139 13.10 -0.65 -15.29
N MET A 140 13.83 0.04 -14.41
CA MET A 140 13.85 -0.20 -12.97
C MET A 140 13.16 0.95 -12.24
N ARG A 141 12.34 0.65 -11.23
CA ARG A 141 11.68 1.68 -10.39
C ARG A 141 12.58 2.23 -9.29
N GLY A 142 13.51 1.42 -8.80
CA GLY A 142 14.64 1.88 -7.99
C GLY A 142 15.95 1.44 -8.60
N ILE A 143 17.00 2.25 -8.49
CA ILE A 143 18.31 1.94 -9.08
C ILE A 143 19.39 1.91 -8.00
N PRO A 144 20.51 1.20 -8.22
CA PRO A 144 21.59 1.23 -7.24
C PRO A 144 22.08 2.67 -7.03
N VAL A 145 22.58 2.97 -5.82
CA VAL A 145 23.02 4.30 -5.36
C VAL A 145 21.88 5.31 -5.14
N VAL A 146 20.92 5.45 -6.06
CA VAL A 146 19.83 6.42 -5.92
C VAL A 146 18.70 5.89 -5.03
N GLY A 147 18.40 4.59 -5.13
CA GLY A 147 17.19 4.02 -4.52
C GLY A 147 15.96 4.26 -5.40
N PRO A 148 14.76 4.37 -4.81
CA PRO A 148 13.53 4.71 -5.53
C PRO A 148 13.68 5.98 -6.39
N LEU A 149 13.24 5.93 -7.65
CA LEU A 149 13.35 7.06 -8.58
C LEU A 149 12.29 8.15 -8.35
N GLY A 150 11.24 7.82 -7.59
CA GLY A 150 10.09 8.67 -7.33
C GLY A 150 8.89 8.33 -8.23
N ASN A 151 7.71 8.64 -7.71
CA ASN A 151 6.41 8.54 -8.35
C ASN A 151 6.10 9.86 -9.09
N GLY A 152 5.43 9.77 -10.24
CA GLY A 152 5.02 10.94 -11.02
C GLY A 152 5.44 10.86 -12.48
N LYS A 153 5.15 11.93 -13.23
CA LYS A 153 5.57 12.06 -14.63
C LYS A 153 6.96 12.67 -14.68
N ASN A 154 7.62 12.56 -15.83
CA ASN A 154 8.80 13.36 -16.11
C ASN A 154 8.45 14.85 -16.02
N ILE A 155 9.21 15.60 -15.23
CA ILE A 155 9.09 17.05 -15.12
C ILE A 155 10.15 17.77 -15.97
N ASP A 156 9.85 19.01 -16.37
CA ASP A 156 10.75 19.89 -17.11
C ASP A 156 11.73 20.55 -16.11
N ALA A 157 12.96 20.03 -16.08
CA ALA A 157 14.00 20.51 -15.19
C ALA A 157 14.43 21.98 -15.45
N SER A 158 14.02 22.58 -16.58
CA SER A 158 14.27 24.00 -16.85
C SER A 158 13.22 24.95 -16.23
N LYS A 159 12.18 24.41 -15.59
CA LYS A 159 11.00 25.16 -15.11
C LYS A 159 10.56 24.78 -13.70
N ILE A 160 11.52 24.48 -12.81
CA ILE A 160 11.18 24.06 -11.45
C ILE A 160 10.70 25.26 -10.64
N VAL A 161 9.52 25.15 -10.03
CA VAL A 161 8.90 26.27 -9.28
C VAL A 161 8.96 26.08 -7.77
N ALA A 162 9.01 24.83 -7.30
CA ALA A 162 9.09 24.51 -5.88
C ALA A 162 9.71 23.14 -5.61
N TYR A 163 10.23 22.97 -4.40
CA TYR A 163 10.41 21.67 -3.78
C TYR A 163 9.91 21.72 -2.33
N GLN A 164 9.47 20.59 -1.79
CA GLN A 164 8.88 20.51 -0.46
C GLN A 164 9.24 19.22 0.26
N VAL A 165 9.44 19.32 1.57
CA VAL A 165 9.53 18.17 2.48
C VAL A 165 8.26 18.15 3.31
N PHE A 166 7.59 17.00 3.34
CA PHE A 166 6.29 16.85 3.99
C PHE A 166 6.16 15.47 4.65
N LEU A 167 5.22 15.35 5.59
CA LEU A 167 4.85 14.07 6.17
C LEU A 167 3.48 13.62 5.62
N PRO A 168 3.34 12.39 5.11
CA PRO A 168 2.07 11.90 4.58
C PRO A 168 1.13 11.51 5.74
N GLN A 169 0.10 12.34 6.00
CA GLN A 169 -0.95 12.07 7.00
C GLN A 169 -0.46 11.59 8.39
N PRO A 170 0.51 12.29 9.03
CA PRO A 170 1.05 11.89 10.33
C PRO A 170 -0.03 11.76 11.39
N LYS A 171 0.15 10.82 12.33
CA LYS A 171 -0.79 10.57 13.44
C LYS A 171 -0.40 11.27 14.73
N THR A 172 0.85 11.69 14.82
CA THR A 172 1.44 12.44 15.93
C THR A 172 2.25 13.60 15.38
N GLU A 173 2.52 14.59 16.21
CA GLU A 173 3.46 15.64 15.85
C GLU A 173 4.86 15.04 15.76
N HIS A 174 5.68 15.57 14.85
CA HIS A 174 7.06 15.14 14.66
C HIS A 174 8.00 16.31 14.49
N THR A 175 9.25 16.17 14.94
CA THR A 175 10.31 17.14 14.68
C THR A 175 11.42 16.46 13.90
N LEU A 176 11.76 16.99 12.72
CA LEU A 176 12.86 16.51 11.89
C LEU A 176 13.86 17.63 11.63
N LEU A 177 15.11 17.26 11.40
CA LEU A 177 16.15 18.20 10.96
C LEU A 177 16.41 17.98 9.47
N ILE A 178 16.49 19.06 8.70
CA ILE A 178 16.70 19.06 7.26
C ILE A 178 18.00 19.80 6.96
N ASP A 179 18.82 19.20 6.09
CA ASP A 179 20.09 19.78 5.68
C ASP A 179 20.53 19.33 4.27
N ASN A 180 21.61 19.93 3.76
CA ASN A 180 22.34 19.53 2.56
C ASN A 180 21.45 19.36 1.32
N VAL A 181 20.58 20.33 1.05
CA VAL A 181 19.75 20.33 -0.16
C VAL A 181 20.67 20.54 -1.36
N ARG A 182 20.71 19.59 -2.28
CA ARG A 182 21.67 19.58 -3.40
C ARG A 182 21.12 18.92 -4.65
N LEU A 183 21.58 19.39 -5.80
CA LEU A 183 21.33 18.74 -7.07
C LEU A 183 22.40 17.70 -7.36
N TYR A 184 21.98 16.57 -7.91
CA TYR A 184 22.89 15.53 -8.39
C TYR A 184 22.81 15.38 -9.90
N GLY A 185 23.97 15.15 -10.52
CA GLY A 185 24.13 14.97 -11.96
C GLY A 185 24.29 13.51 -12.39
N GLU A 186 24.72 13.30 -13.64
CA GLU A 186 24.93 11.97 -14.20
C GLU A 186 25.99 11.12 -13.49
N SER A 187 26.87 11.69 -12.68
CA SER A 187 27.90 10.94 -11.94
C SER A 187 27.33 9.81 -11.09
N LEU A 188 26.18 10.03 -10.43
CA LEU A 188 25.48 8.99 -9.67
C LEU A 188 24.88 7.88 -10.55
N LEU A 189 24.72 8.13 -11.85
CA LEU A 189 24.16 7.21 -12.83
C LEU A 189 25.22 6.52 -13.69
N LYS A 190 26.51 6.85 -13.52
CA LYS A 190 27.60 6.30 -14.35
C LYS A 190 28.02 4.91 -13.88
N ALA A 191 28.41 4.07 -14.84
CA ALA A 191 29.00 2.73 -14.61
C ALA A 191 30.26 2.72 -13.71
N SER A 192 30.92 3.87 -13.54
CA SER A 192 32.03 4.01 -12.58
C SER A 192 31.56 3.98 -11.13
N ALA A 193 30.30 4.31 -10.85
CA ALA A 193 29.70 4.20 -9.51
C ALA A 193 29.21 2.77 -9.23
N ILE A 194 28.77 2.03 -10.27
CA ILE A 194 28.25 0.66 -10.17
C ILE A 194 28.89 -0.19 -11.28
N PRO A 195 29.91 -1.01 -10.97
CA PRO A 195 30.58 -1.82 -11.97
C PRO A 195 29.63 -2.82 -12.64
N PHE A 196 29.72 -2.98 -13.95
CA PHE A 196 29.01 -4.03 -14.68
C PHE A 196 29.90 -5.28 -14.82
N PRO A 197 29.35 -6.51 -14.74
CA PRO A 197 27.97 -6.83 -14.37
C PRO A 197 27.68 -6.55 -12.89
N PHE A 198 26.43 -6.17 -12.60
CA PHE A 198 25.99 -5.88 -11.23
C PHE A 198 24.94 -6.88 -10.72
N VAL A 199 24.47 -7.80 -11.57
CA VAL A 199 23.65 -8.94 -11.18
C VAL A 199 24.48 -10.21 -11.26
N ASP A 200 24.55 -10.96 -10.16
CA ASP A 200 25.29 -12.21 -10.10
C ASP A 200 24.57 -13.37 -10.80
N ARG A 201 25.20 -14.54 -10.84
CA ARG A 201 24.61 -15.74 -11.46
C ARG A 201 23.29 -16.22 -10.85
N PHE A 202 22.93 -15.78 -9.65
CA PHE A 202 21.69 -16.13 -8.94
C PHE A 202 20.60 -15.05 -9.09
N GLY A 203 20.88 -13.95 -9.78
CA GLY A 203 19.94 -12.84 -9.91
C GLY A 203 19.99 -11.84 -8.75
N GLN A 204 20.98 -11.94 -7.85
CA GLN A 204 21.14 -11.04 -6.71
C GLN A 204 22.05 -9.85 -7.09
N TYR A 205 21.97 -8.76 -6.33
CA TYR A 205 22.94 -7.68 -6.47
C TYR A 205 24.36 -8.16 -6.15
N ARG A 206 25.26 -8.08 -7.13
CA ARG A 206 26.60 -8.67 -7.10
C ARG A 206 27.52 -8.01 -6.08
N HIS A 207 27.45 -6.67 -5.94
CA HIS A 207 28.46 -5.90 -5.19
C HIS A 207 28.08 -5.63 -3.73
N GLY A 208 26.94 -6.14 -3.26
CA GLY A 208 26.58 -6.12 -1.84
C GLY A 208 26.91 -7.45 -1.15
N ASP A 209 26.99 -7.42 0.17
CA ASP A 209 27.03 -8.62 1.01
C ASP A 209 26.03 -8.42 2.16
N TRP A 210 25.29 -9.47 2.51
CA TRP A 210 24.25 -9.41 3.54
C TRP A 210 23.96 -10.80 4.10
N PRO A 211 23.40 -10.90 5.32
CA PRO A 211 23.00 -12.18 5.89
C PRO A 211 22.01 -12.92 4.98
N GLY A 212 22.37 -14.14 4.58
CA GLY A 212 21.53 -15.01 3.75
C GLY A 212 21.71 -14.85 2.24
N LYS A 213 22.63 -14.00 1.76
CA LYS A 213 23.02 -13.97 0.34
C LYS A 213 23.60 -15.32 -0.06
N ALA A 214 23.14 -15.89 -1.18
CA ALA A 214 23.69 -17.13 -1.70
C ALA A 214 25.05 -16.87 -2.39
N GLY A 215 26.10 -17.56 -1.94
CA GLY A 215 27.46 -17.48 -2.47
C GLY A 215 27.77 -18.55 -3.53
N ASP A 216 27.17 -19.74 -3.42
CA ASP A 216 27.31 -20.80 -4.41
C ASP A 216 26.09 -21.74 -4.48
N VAL A 217 26.13 -22.71 -5.41
CA VAL A 217 25.02 -23.66 -5.62
C VAL A 217 24.82 -24.61 -4.44
N ARG A 218 25.90 -25.05 -3.78
CA ARG A 218 25.81 -25.98 -2.64
C ARG A 218 25.14 -25.33 -1.44
N GLU A 219 25.29 -24.01 -1.30
CA GLU A 219 24.58 -23.25 -0.28
C GLU A 219 23.05 -23.29 -0.48
N LEU A 220 22.54 -23.22 -1.71
CA LEU A 220 21.10 -23.34 -1.99
C LEU A 220 20.54 -24.69 -1.52
N GLU A 221 21.25 -25.79 -1.81
CA GLU A 221 20.89 -27.14 -1.38
C GLU A 221 20.94 -27.26 0.15
N THR A 222 22.05 -26.80 0.76
CA THR A 222 22.26 -26.85 2.21
C THR A 222 21.21 -26.04 2.96
N ASN A 223 20.81 -24.89 2.41
CA ASN A 223 19.77 -24.05 2.98
C ASN A 223 18.39 -24.73 2.89
N ALA A 224 18.08 -25.40 1.78
CA ALA A 224 16.84 -26.19 1.65
C ALA A 224 16.74 -27.26 2.75
N GLU A 225 17.83 -27.98 3.00
CA GLU A 225 17.91 -29.00 4.05
C GLU A 225 17.76 -28.38 5.44
N ARG A 226 18.44 -27.25 5.69
CA ARG A 226 18.36 -26.52 6.97
C ARG A 226 16.93 -26.05 7.25
N GLU A 227 16.27 -25.48 6.24
CA GLU A 227 14.89 -25.02 6.31
C GLU A 227 13.94 -26.19 6.62
N SER A 228 14.06 -27.29 5.87
CA SER A 228 13.25 -28.49 6.07
C SER A 228 13.45 -29.09 7.47
N ASN A 229 14.70 -29.20 7.93
CA ASN A 229 15.02 -29.70 9.27
C ASN A 229 14.50 -28.79 10.39
N LYS A 230 14.60 -27.46 10.22
CA LYS A 230 14.02 -26.49 11.16
C LYS A 230 12.51 -26.67 11.24
N ARG A 231 11.82 -26.71 10.10
CA ARG A 231 10.37 -26.89 10.00
C ARG A 231 9.90 -28.20 10.62
N ASN A 232 10.58 -29.32 10.33
CA ASN A 232 10.20 -30.63 10.87
C ASN A 232 10.34 -30.73 12.40
N ARG A 233 11.13 -29.84 13.02
CA ARG A 233 11.25 -29.72 14.48
C ARG A 233 10.27 -28.73 15.08
N GLN A 234 9.62 -27.89 14.27
CA GLN A 234 8.62 -26.94 14.72
C GLN A 234 7.31 -27.67 15.05
N PRO A 235 6.65 -27.33 16.18
CA PRO A 235 5.32 -27.85 16.46
C PRO A 235 4.33 -27.44 15.37
N ALA A 236 3.47 -28.34 14.90
CA ALA A 236 2.39 -27.93 14.00
C ALA A 236 1.49 -26.87 14.66
N ILE A 237 1.01 -25.90 13.88
CA ILE A 237 0.00 -24.94 14.34
C ILE A 237 -1.28 -25.72 14.64
N LYS A 238 -1.73 -25.67 15.90
CA LYS A 238 -2.84 -26.49 16.40
C LYS A 238 -4.19 -25.82 16.17
N ARG A 239 -5.28 -26.56 16.44
CA ARG A 239 -6.67 -26.06 16.45
C ARG A 239 -7.17 -25.53 15.10
N ARG A 240 -6.67 -26.13 14.02
CA ARG A 240 -7.14 -25.88 12.65
C ARG A 240 -7.95 -27.09 12.15
N ASP A 241 -9.10 -26.86 11.51
CA ASP A 241 -9.80 -27.90 10.76
C ASP A 241 -9.08 -28.16 9.42
N ARG A 242 -9.61 -29.08 8.58
CA ARG A 242 -8.95 -29.40 7.29
C ARG A 242 -8.96 -28.25 6.29
N PHE A 243 -9.78 -27.22 6.53
CA PHE A 243 -9.87 -25.98 5.75
C PHE A 243 -9.14 -24.83 6.45
N GLY A 244 -8.37 -25.07 7.50
CA GLY A 244 -7.67 -24.02 8.22
C GLY A 244 -8.56 -23.14 9.11
N GLY A 245 -9.83 -23.51 9.34
CA GLY A 245 -10.77 -22.88 10.28
C GLY A 245 -10.49 -23.20 11.74
N TRP A 246 -11.07 -22.45 12.67
CA TRP A 246 -10.83 -22.60 14.10
C TRP A 246 -11.57 -23.81 14.68
N ALA A 247 -10.90 -24.96 14.76
CA ALA A 247 -11.49 -26.20 15.25
C ALA A 247 -11.89 -26.15 16.75
N GLY A 248 -11.30 -25.24 17.53
CA GLY A 248 -11.65 -25.03 18.94
C GLY A 248 -12.70 -23.95 19.18
N GLY A 249 -13.15 -23.26 18.11
CA GLY A 249 -14.07 -22.15 18.19
C GLY A 249 -15.55 -22.55 18.15
N PRO A 250 -16.46 -21.56 18.21
CA PRO A 250 -17.88 -21.78 17.96
C PRO A 250 -18.12 -22.44 16.60
N GLN A 251 -18.97 -23.47 16.58
CA GLN A 251 -19.38 -24.12 15.35
C GLN A 251 -20.67 -23.49 14.81
N ARG A 252 -20.70 -23.28 13.50
CA ARG A 252 -21.83 -22.78 12.73
C ARG A 252 -22.34 -23.87 11.80
N ARG A 253 -23.42 -23.58 11.07
CA ARG A 253 -23.95 -24.53 10.07
C ARG A 253 -22.90 -24.82 8.99
N ALA A 254 -22.56 -26.09 8.85
CA ALA A 254 -21.77 -26.64 7.74
C ALA A 254 -22.64 -26.73 6.47
N THR A 255 -22.15 -26.19 5.36
CA THR A 255 -22.84 -26.19 4.05
C THR A 255 -22.07 -26.95 2.99
N GLY A 256 -20.84 -27.39 3.29
CA GLY A 256 -19.92 -27.93 2.29
C GLY A 256 -19.17 -26.85 1.50
N TRP A 257 -19.40 -25.57 1.77
CA TRP A 257 -18.82 -24.43 1.05
C TRP A 257 -18.42 -23.30 2.01
N PHE A 258 -17.46 -22.49 1.59
CA PHE A 258 -17.17 -21.24 2.29
C PHE A 258 -18.37 -20.30 2.22
N ARG A 259 -18.64 -19.60 3.32
CA ARG A 259 -19.69 -18.58 3.38
C ARG A 259 -19.34 -17.51 4.38
N THR A 260 -20.11 -16.42 4.41
CA THR A 260 -19.98 -15.38 5.43
C THR A 260 -20.98 -15.61 6.57
N ASP A 261 -20.67 -15.08 7.74
CA ASP A 261 -21.57 -15.06 8.91
C ASP A 261 -21.20 -13.88 9.82
N TYR A 262 -22.19 -13.34 10.53
CA TYR A 262 -21.98 -12.30 11.53
C TYR A 262 -22.21 -12.91 12.91
N LEU A 263 -21.18 -12.86 13.75
CA LEU A 263 -21.18 -13.44 15.09
C LEU A 263 -20.50 -12.47 16.06
N ASP A 264 -21.21 -12.14 17.14
CA ASP A 264 -20.70 -11.36 18.27
C ASP A 264 -19.93 -10.11 17.80
N GLY A 265 -20.65 -9.21 17.11
CA GLY A 265 -20.10 -7.94 16.66
C GLY A 265 -19.18 -8.00 15.43
N LYS A 266 -18.80 -9.20 14.96
CA LYS A 266 -17.79 -9.37 13.91
C LYS A 266 -18.27 -10.22 12.74
N TRP A 267 -17.84 -9.83 11.55
CA TRP A 267 -17.93 -10.66 10.36
C TRP A 267 -16.87 -11.77 10.39
N TRP A 268 -17.24 -12.93 9.90
CA TRP A 268 -16.38 -14.09 9.75
C TRP A 268 -16.63 -14.77 8.40
N LEU A 269 -15.60 -15.39 7.85
CA LEU A 269 -15.83 -16.51 6.93
C LEU A 269 -16.12 -17.76 7.75
N ILE A 270 -16.84 -18.70 7.15
CA ILE A 270 -17.16 -20.00 7.73
C ILE A 270 -16.65 -21.07 6.78
N THR A 271 -15.89 -22.03 7.29
CA THR A 271 -15.41 -23.16 6.49
C THR A 271 -16.55 -24.05 6.04
N PRO A 272 -16.34 -24.90 5.02
CA PRO A 272 -17.28 -25.95 4.63
C PRO A 272 -17.79 -26.83 5.78
N GLU A 273 -17.00 -27.00 6.84
CA GLU A 273 -17.31 -27.78 8.05
C GLU A 273 -18.00 -26.97 9.16
N GLY A 274 -18.21 -25.67 8.95
CA GLY A 274 -18.91 -24.80 9.88
C GLY A 274 -18.01 -24.11 10.91
N HIS A 275 -16.68 -24.17 10.80
CA HIS A 275 -15.80 -23.46 11.74
C HIS A 275 -15.57 -22.02 11.31
N LEU A 276 -15.34 -21.14 12.28
CA LEU A 276 -14.92 -19.75 12.01
C LEU A 276 -13.60 -19.73 11.23
N PHE A 277 -13.51 -18.87 10.24
CA PHE A 277 -12.37 -18.73 9.35
C PHE A 277 -12.04 -17.25 9.14
N PHE A 278 -10.74 -16.97 9.12
CA PHE A 278 -10.18 -15.68 8.72
C PHE A 278 -9.10 -16.02 7.69
N SER A 279 -9.20 -15.43 6.50
CA SER A 279 -8.34 -15.77 5.37
C SER A 279 -7.01 -15.03 5.48
N ALA A 280 -5.98 -15.72 5.96
CA ALA A 280 -4.60 -15.27 5.93
C ALA A 280 -3.95 -15.80 4.65
N GLY A 281 -3.82 -14.92 3.65
CA GLY A 281 -3.43 -15.30 2.29
C GLY A 281 -2.04 -14.82 1.88
N MET A 282 -1.47 -15.53 0.92
CA MET A 282 -0.22 -15.18 0.23
C MET A 282 -0.50 -15.06 -1.27
N ASP A 283 -0.35 -13.88 -1.83
CA ASP A 283 -0.54 -13.66 -3.26
C ASP A 283 0.69 -14.10 -4.07
N CYS A 284 0.44 -14.36 -5.35
CA CYS A 284 1.42 -14.76 -6.35
C CYS A 284 2.32 -15.91 -5.88
N VAL A 285 1.73 -17.01 -5.39
CA VAL A 285 2.50 -18.25 -5.17
C VAL A 285 2.85 -18.85 -6.53
N ILE A 286 3.93 -18.33 -7.11
CA ILE A 286 4.40 -18.61 -8.47
C ILE A 286 5.88 -19.02 -8.46
N ALA A 287 6.26 -19.89 -9.39
CA ALA A 287 7.63 -20.38 -9.53
C ALA A 287 8.55 -19.41 -10.30
N GLY A 288 8.45 -18.12 -9.99
CA GLY A 288 9.36 -17.08 -10.43
C GLY A 288 8.72 -15.94 -11.19
N GLU A 289 9.47 -14.85 -11.26
CA GLU A 289 9.17 -13.66 -12.03
C GLU A 289 10.34 -13.34 -12.98
N GLN A 290 10.05 -12.67 -14.08
CA GLN A 290 10.99 -12.50 -15.18
C GLN A 290 11.42 -11.05 -15.34
N THR A 291 12.65 -10.84 -15.76
CA THR A 291 13.22 -9.52 -16.09
C THR A 291 13.69 -9.49 -17.54
N PHE A 292 13.63 -8.34 -18.21
CA PHE A 292 14.21 -8.21 -19.54
C PHE A 292 15.71 -8.48 -19.54
N VAL A 293 16.19 -9.16 -20.59
CA VAL A 293 17.62 -9.33 -20.89
C VAL A 293 18.03 -8.64 -22.19
N ASP A 294 17.09 -8.47 -23.13
CA ASP A 294 17.29 -7.62 -24.30
C ASP A 294 17.67 -6.19 -23.87
N ARG A 295 18.59 -5.55 -24.61
CA ARG A 295 19.09 -4.19 -24.34
C ARG A 295 19.74 -4.00 -22.95
N ARG A 296 20.12 -5.09 -22.28
CA ARG A 296 20.91 -5.09 -21.03
C ARG A 296 22.24 -5.81 -21.20
N PRO A 297 23.02 -5.51 -22.27
CA PRO A 297 24.30 -6.16 -22.46
C PRO A 297 25.18 -5.84 -21.24
N ASN A 298 25.76 -6.87 -20.64
CA ASN A 298 26.66 -6.78 -19.48
C ASN A 298 26.00 -6.50 -18.13
N TRP A 299 24.67 -6.47 -17.98
CA TRP A 299 24.05 -6.37 -16.64
C TRP A 299 24.29 -7.62 -15.79
N PHE A 300 24.24 -8.77 -16.44
CA PHE A 300 24.23 -10.09 -15.82
C PHE A 300 25.59 -10.77 -15.96
N GLU A 301 26.12 -11.28 -14.86
CA GLU A 301 27.34 -12.10 -14.83
C GLU A 301 27.16 -13.43 -15.57
N TRP A 302 25.93 -13.95 -15.59
CA TRP A 302 25.61 -15.22 -16.21
C TRP A 302 24.22 -15.18 -16.84
N LEU A 303 24.18 -15.62 -18.10
CA LEU A 303 22.98 -16.00 -18.83
C LEU A 303 23.35 -17.26 -19.64
N PRO A 304 22.59 -18.35 -19.55
CA PRO A 304 22.82 -19.55 -20.36
C PRO A 304 22.40 -19.31 -21.80
N ALA A 305 22.78 -20.21 -22.72
CA ALA A 305 22.23 -20.18 -24.08
C ALA A 305 20.70 -20.36 -24.05
N GLU A 306 19.98 -19.73 -24.98
CA GLU A 306 18.51 -19.84 -25.04
C GLU A 306 18.04 -21.29 -25.25
N ASP A 307 18.85 -22.10 -25.94
CA ASP A 307 18.61 -23.53 -26.21
C ASP A 307 19.26 -24.47 -25.18
N ASP A 308 19.73 -23.93 -24.05
CA ASP A 308 20.28 -24.74 -22.95
C ASP A 308 19.21 -25.76 -22.47
N PRO A 309 19.54 -27.07 -22.41
CA PRO A 309 18.56 -28.10 -22.10
C PRO A 309 17.99 -28.02 -20.68
N LEU A 310 18.70 -27.37 -19.74
CA LEU A 310 18.25 -27.18 -18.37
C LEU A 310 17.56 -25.82 -18.19
N TYR A 311 18.17 -24.76 -18.71
CA TYR A 311 17.75 -23.39 -18.41
C TYR A 311 16.98 -22.69 -19.53
N GLY A 312 16.81 -23.30 -20.70
CA GLY A 312 16.00 -22.74 -21.79
C GLY A 312 14.55 -22.45 -21.34
N VAL A 313 14.02 -23.23 -20.40
CA VAL A 313 12.70 -23.02 -19.78
C VAL A 313 12.59 -21.75 -18.93
N CYS A 314 13.70 -21.06 -18.67
CA CYS A 314 13.73 -19.80 -17.94
C CYS A 314 13.63 -18.57 -18.86
N TYR A 315 13.74 -18.76 -20.18
CA TYR A 315 13.54 -17.71 -21.17
C TYR A 315 12.09 -17.63 -21.63
N GLU A 316 11.60 -16.42 -21.87
CA GLU A 316 10.33 -16.16 -22.51
C GLU A 316 10.42 -14.89 -23.38
N ARG A 317 9.70 -14.86 -24.50
CA ARG A 317 9.51 -13.62 -25.26
C ARG A 317 8.15 -13.05 -24.90
N VAL A 318 8.16 -11.84 -24.35
CA VAL A 318 6.97 -11.15 -23.86
C VAL A 318 6.67 -9.92 -24.71
N GLU A 319 5.42 -9.48 -24.69
CA GLU A 319 4.96 -8.23 -25.29
C GLU A 319 3.84 -7.60 -24.47
N GLY A 320 3.63 -6.29 -24.66
CA GLY A 320 2.58 -5.55 -23.97
C GLY A 320 2.93 -5.14 -22.54
N ALA A 321 4.22 -4.91 -22.27
CA ALA A 321 4.64 -4.36 -21.00
C ALA A 321 4.04 -2.96 -20.76
N HIS A 322 3.72 -2.69 -19.51
CA HIS A 322 3.24 -1.44 -18.95
C HIS A 322 4.41 -0.53 -18.50
N SER A 323 4.13 0.77 -18.31
CA SER A 323 5.05 1.75 -17.72
C SER A 323 6.52 1.65 -18.16
N MET A 324 7.44 1.16 -17.30
CA MET A 324 8.89 1.37 -17.43
C MET A 324 9.58 0.61 -18.59
N ALA A 325 8.85 -0.14 -19.41
CA ALA A 325 9.40 -0.98 -20.48
C ALA A 325 9.54 -0.29 -21.86
N ASP A 326 9.35 1.03 -21.95
CA ASP A 326 9.37 1.78 -23.21
C ASP A 326 10.68 1.63 -24.01
N THR A 327 11.83 1.50 -23.33
CA THR A 327 13.15 1.39 -23.99
C THR A 327 13.28 0.14 -24.89
N VAL A 328 12.55 -0.93 -24.57
CA VAL A 328 12.46 -2.14 -25.40
C VAL A 328 11.20 -2.16 -26.27
N GLY A 329 10.48 -1.04 -26.35
CA GLY A 329 9.22 -0.94 -27.07
C GLY A 329 8.12 -1.82 -26.47
N GLY A 330 8.20 -2.09 -25.16
CA GLY A 330 7.25 -2.92 -24.43
C GLY A 330 7.26 -4.41 -24.78
N LYS A 331 8.31 -4.91 -25.46
CA LYS A 331 8.45 -6.33 -25.83
C LYS A 331 9.91 -6.78 -25.90
N GLY A 332 10.19 -8.06 -25.66
CA GLY A 332 11.55 -8.57 -25.70
C GLY A 332 11.73 -9.93 -25.05
N LEU A 333 12.97 -10.41 -25.08
CA LEU A 333 13.40 -11.60 -24.36
C LEU A 333 13.60 -11.29 -22.87
N THR A 334 13.06 -12.14 -22.02
CA THR A 334 13.18 -12.10 -20.57
C THR A 334 13.85 -13.37 -20.03
N PHE A 335 14.37 -13.30 -18.82
CA PHE A 335 14.92 -14.45 -18.10
C PHE A 335 14.42 -14.52 -16.65
N ASN A 336 14.16 -15.73 -16.16
CA ASN A 336 13.68 -16.02 -14.81
C ASN A 336 14.80 -16.58 -13.91
N PHE A 337 15.46 -15.73 -13.13
CA PHE A 337 16.53 -16.15 -12.23
C PHE A 337 16.03 -17.03 -11.09
N TYR A 338 14.83 -16.77 -10.55
CA TYR A 338 14.24 -17.60 -9.50
C TYR A 338 14.04 -19.04 -9.97
N ARG A 339 13.46 -19.23 -11.16
CA ARG A 339 13.30 -20.56 -11.78
C ARG A 339 14.65 -21.25 -12.02
N ALA A 340 15.67 -20.51 -12.45
CA ALA A 340 17.02 -21.05 -12.56
C ALA A 340 17.58 -21.50 -11.19
N ASN A 341 17.27 -20.78 -10.12
CA ASN A 341 17.65 -21.17 -8.76
C ASN A 341 16.87 -22.39 -8.25
N LEU A 342 15.58 -22.52 -8.60
CA LEU A 342 14.82 -23.74 -8.30
C LEU A 342 15.41 -24.97 -8.97
N ILE A 343 15.83 -24.86 -10.25
CA ILE A 343 16.52 -25.94 -10.97
C ILE A 343 17.82 -26.31 -10.24
N ARG A 344 18.61 -25.31 -9.80
CA ARG A 344 19.86 -25.54 -9.04
C ARG A 344 19.62 -26.20 -7.69
N LYS A 345 18.53 -25.84 -7.01
CA LYS A 345 18.22 -26.26 -5.65
C LYS A 345 17.58 -27.64 -5.57
N TYR A 346 16.84 -28.03 -6.61
CA TYR A 346 15.95 -29.19 -6.57
C TYR A 346 16.13 -30.19 -7.73
N ASP A 347 17.04 -29.90 -8.66
CA ASP A 347 17.33 -30.70 -9.87
C ASP A 347 16.11 -30.86 -10.79
N GLU A 348 16.01 -32.00 -11.50
CA GLU A 348 15.00 -32.27 -12.53
C GLU A 348 13.55 -32.19 -12.00
N ASP A 349 13.32 -32.53 -10.72
CA ASP A 349 12.01 -32.53 -10.06
C ASP A 349 11.63 -31.17 -9.43
N TRP A 350 12.30 -30.09 -9.82
CA TRP A 350 12.17 -28.80 -9.14
C TRP A 350 10.74 -28.29 -9.03
N ARG A 351 9.88 -28.52 -10.04
CA ARG A 351 8.48 -28.05 -10.03
C ARG A 351 7.71 -28.65 -8.85
N LEU A 352 7.80 -29.97 -8.70
CA LEU A 352 7.12 -30.69 -7.63
C LEU A 352 7.71 -30.34 -6.27
N LYS A 353 9.04 -30.38 -6.15
CA LYS A 353 9.75 -30.10 -4.88
C LYS A 353 9.50 -28.68 -4.40
N TRP A 354 9.56 -27.69 -5.29
CA TRP A 354 9.23 -26.30 -4.97
C TRP A 354 7.77 -26.16 -4.52
N ARG A 355 6.82 -26.76 -5.24
CA ARG A 355 5.39 -26.66 -4.89
C ARG A 355 5.10 -27.24 -3.50
N GLU A 356 5.64 -28.42 -3.20
CA GLU A 356 5.51 -29.02 -1.87
C GLU A 356 6.22 -28.20 -0.79
N ALA A 357 7.38 -27.60 -1.10
CA ALA A 357 8.06 -26.68 -0.19
C ALA A 357 7.24 -25.41 0.06
N ALA A 358 6.62 -24.83 -0.97
CA ALA A 358 5.75 -23.67 -0.83
C ALA A 358 4.55 -23.97 0.08
N TYR A 359 3.85 -25.10 -0.12
CA TYR A 359 2.77 -25.51 0.79
C TYR A 359 3.26 -25.71 2.23
N ALA A 360 4.41 -26.36 2.40
CA ALA A 360 4.97 -26.61 3.71
C ALA A 360 5.39 -25.30 4.42
N ARG A 361 5.93 -24.33 3.67
CA ARG A 361 6.26 -22.98 4.15
C ARG A 361 5.00 -22.24 4.61
N LEU A 362 3.99 -22.14 3.75
CA LEU A 362 2.75 -21.42 4.09
C LEU A 362 2.11 -21.98 5.36
N LYS A 363 2.02 -23.32 5.48
CA LYS A 363 1.50 -23.98 6.68
C LYS A 363 2.37 -23.75 7.91
N ASP A 364 3.70 -23.77 7.79
CA ASP A 364 4.60 -23.49 8.92
C ASP A 364 4.54 -22.02 9.35
N TRP A 365 4.39 -21.09 8.42
CA TRP A 365 4.23 -19.66 8.71
C TRP A 365 2.82 -19.30 9.17
N GLY A 366 1.87 -20.25 9.12
CA GLY A 366 0.51 -20.08 9.60
C GLY A 366 -0.47 -19.41 8.63
N PHE A 367 -0.05 -19.17 7.39
CA PHE A 367 -0.98 -18.90 6.31
C PHE A 367 -1.93 -20.09 6.15
N ASN A 368 -3.21 -19.79 5.91
CA ASN A 368 -4.25 -20.79 5.71
C ASN A 368 -4.96 -20.64 4.35
N THR A 369 -4.52 -19.70 3.53
CA THR A 369 -5.07 -19.44 2.19
C THR A 369 -3.94 -19.26 1.18
N ILE A 370 -4.04 -19.90 0.01
CA ILE A 370 -3.27 -19.51 -1.17
C ILE A 370 -4.03 -18.35 -1.83
N GLY A 371 -3.39 -17.20 -1.87
CA GLY A 371 -3.98 -15.94 -2.30
C GLY A 371 -4.05 -15.80 -3.81
N ASN A 372 -4.28 -14.57 -4.22
CA ASN A 372 -4.55 -14.18 -5.58
C ASN A 372 -3.37 -14.46 -6.53
N TRP A 373 -3.66 -14.58 -7.84
CA TRP A 373 -2.68 -14.81 -8.92
C TRP A 373 -1.64 -15.93 -8.69
N SER A 374 -1.97 -16.90 -7.85
CA SER A 374 -1.14 -18.09 -7.68
C SER A 374 -1.25 -19.00 -8.90
N GLN A 375 -0.14 -19.64 -9.30
CA GLN A 375 -0.09 -20.37 -10.57
C GLN A 375 -1.08 -21.55 -10.59
N SER A 376 -1.63 -21.88 -11.77
CA SER A 376 -2.68 -22.90 -11.91
C SER A 376 -2.31 -24.25 -11.28
N ASP A 377 -1.07 -24.71 -11.48
CA ASP A 377 -0.57 -25.99 -10.94
C ASP A 377 -0.54 -26.01 -9.39
N VAL A 378 -0.33 -24.86 -8.75
CA VAL A 378 -0.41 -24.68 -7.28
C VAL A 378 -1.86 -24.79 -6.83
N LEU A 379 -2.81 -24.21 -7.56
CA LEU A 379 -4.23 -24.30 -7.20
C LEU A 379 -4.79 -25.72 -7.42
N GLU A 380 -4.38 -26.39 -8.50
CA GLU A 380 -4.87 -27.73 -8.88
C GLU A 380 -4.49 -28.79 -7.85
N ASN A 381 -3.30 -28.64 -7.27
CA ASN A 381 -2.74 -29.56 -6.29
C ASN A 381 -2.82 -29.00 -4.87
N SER A 382 -3.60 -27.94 -4.63
CA SER A 382 -3.60 -27.25 -3.35
C SER A 382 -4.09 -28.15 -2.21
N PRO A 383 -3.33 -28.26 -1.11
CA PRO A 383 -3.75 -28.99 0.09
C PRO A 383 -4.39 -28.06 1.13
N MET A 384 -4.83 -26.87 0.72
CA MET A 384 -5.38 -25.82 1.59
C MET A 384 -6.34 -24.91 0.80
N PRO A 385 -7.18 -24.11 1.47
CA PRO A 385 -8.07 -23.17 0.79
C PRO A 385 -7.34 -22.18 -0.12
N PHE A 386 -8.02 -21.70 -1.15
CA PHE A 386 -7.47 -20.73 -2.09
C PHE A 386 -8.53 -19.79 -2.66
N THR A 387 -8.07 -18.63 -3.12
CA THR A 387 -8.85 -17.69 -3.93
C THR A 387 -8.44 -17.76 -5.40
N VAL A 388 -9.33 -17.36 -6.29
CA VAL A 388 -9.07 -17.36 -7.74
C VAL A 388 -9.30 -15.95 -8.28
N SER A 389 -8.38 -15.48 -9.12
CA SER A 389 -8.61 -14.29 -9.94
C SER A 389 -9.16 -14.67 -11.30
N VAL A 390 -10.14 -13.90 -11.75
CA VAL A 390 -10.61 -13.90 -13.13
C VAL A 390 -10.73 -12.46 -13.61
N SER A 391 -10.63 -12.22 -14.91
CA SER A 391 -10.70 -10.87 -15.46
C SER A 391 -11.68 -10.79 -16.61
N VAL A 392 -12.33 -9.65 -16.75
CA VAL A 392 -13.20 -9.35 -17.87
C VAL A 392 -12.33 -8.94 -19.06
N HIS A 393 -12.43 -9.70 -20.16
CA HIS A 393 -11.67 -9.47 -21.38
C HIS A 393 -12.50 -9.78 -22.63
N GLY A 394 -12.00 -9.47 -23.83
CA GLY A 394 -12.66 -9.84 -25.10
C GLY A 394 -13.13 -8.67 -25.96
N GLY A 395 -12.29 -7.64 -26.16
CA GLY A 395 -12.58 -6.55 -27.11
C GLY A 395 -13.71 -5.61 -26.68
N LEU A 396 -14.03 -5.55 -25.38
CA LEU A 396 -15.04 -4.64 -24.84
C LEU A 396 -14.73 -3.18 -25.16
N GLN A 397 -15.78 -2.43 -25.49
CA GLN A 397 -15.71 -0.98 -25.57
C GLN A 397 -15.30 -0.41 -24.20
N ARG A 398 -14.37 0.54 -24.20
CA ARG A 398 -13.89 1.24 -22.99
C ARG A 398 -14.36 2.69 -23.03
N ILE A 399 -14.48 3.33 -21.87
CA ILE A 399 -14.88 4.74 -21.77
C ILE A 399 -13.84 5.59 -22.51
N GLU A 400 -14.19 6.14 -23.68
CA GLU A 400 -13.23 6.74 -24.59
C GLU A 400 -12.61 8.01 -24.03
N GLY A 401 -13.42 8.87 -23.41
CA GLY A 401 -12.99 10.11 -22.77
C GLY A 401 -12.26 9.91 -21.43
N GLY A 402 -12.17 8.66 -20.93
CA GLY A 402 -11.52 8.33 -19.66
C GLY A 402 -10.05 7.96 -19.79
N GLY A 403 -9.34 8.01 -18.66
CA GLY A 403 -8.01 7.44 -18.47
C GLY A 403 -8.03 6.24 -17.52
N GLY A 404 -6.87 5.94 -16.95
CA GLY A 404 -6.68 4.90 -15.94
C GLY A 404 -5.21 4.49 -15.89
N TYR A 405 -4.71 4.11 -14.71
CA TYR A 405 -3.32 3.69 -14.54
C TYR A 405 -3.06 2.40 -15.32
N TRP A 406 -3.80 1.33 -15.00
CA TRP A 406 -3.67 0.04 -15.68
C TRP A 406 -4.32 0.02 -17.06
N SER A 407 -5.55 0.54 -17.16
CA SER A 407 -6.28 0.65 -18.42
C SER A 407 -7.52 1.54 -18.26
N LYS A 408 -8.11 1.98 -19.38
CA LYS A 408 -9.41 2.66 -19.37
C LYS A 408 -10.51 1.71 -18.87
N VAL A 409 -11.47 2.20 -18.09
CA VAL A 409 -12.59 1.39 -17.59
C VAL A 409 -13.46 0.84 -18.74
N VAL A 410 -13.88 -0.43 -18.64
CA VAL A 410 -14.82 -1.05 -19.59
C VAL A 410 -16.21 -0.41 -19.50
N ASP A 411 -16.88 -0.20 -20.62
CA ASP A 411 -18.22 0.38 -20.65
C ASP A 411 -19.26 -0.67 -20.22
N ALA A 412 -19.74 -0.59 -18.97
CA ALA A 412 -20.75 -1.50 -18.43
C ALA A 412 -22.14 -1.36 -19.10
N TYR A 413 -22.38 -0.27 -19.83
CA TYR A 413 -23.60 -0.05 -20.60
C TYR A 413 -23.49 -0.54 -22.05
N ALA A 414 -22.31 -0.99 -22.49
CA ALA A 414 -22.16 -1.59 -23.82
C ALA A 414 -23.13 -2.79 -23.98
N PRO A 415 -23.86 -2.90 -25.11
CA PRO A 415 -24.81 -3.99 -25.31
C PRO A 415 -24.21 -5.39 -25.21
N SER A 416 -22.93 -5.54 -25.60
CA SER A 416 -22.19 -6.80 -25.52
C SER A 416 -21.66 -7.12 -24.13
N PHE A 417 -21.71 -6.19 -23.16
CA PHE A 417 -21.01 -6.32 -21.88
C PHE A 417 -21.37 -7.61 -21.13
N ALA A 418 -22.66 -7.93 -20.99
CA ALA A 418 -23.09 -9.12 -20.26
C ALA A 418 -22.64 -10.43 -20.91
N GLU A 419 -22.78 -10.56 -22.23
CA GLU A 419 -22.34 -11.74 -22.98
C GLU A 419 -20.82 -11.90 -22.92
N THR A 420 -20.09 -10.80 -23.08
CA THR A 420 -18.62 -10.84 -23.01
C THR A 420 -18.13 -11.20 -21.61
N VAL A 421 -18.71 -10.64 -20.55
CA VAL A 421 -18.39 -11.03 -19.16
C VAL A 421 -18.61 -12.52 -18.95
N GLU A 422 -19.76 -13.06 -19.38
CA GLU A 422 -20.04 -14.50 -19.25
C GLU A 422 -18.98 -15.34 -19.96
N SER A 423 -18.64 -14.98 -21.19
CA SER A 423 -17.65 -15.70 -22.00
C SER A 423 -16.22 -15.57 -21.48
N SER A 424 -15.86 -14.45 -20.84
CA SER A 424 -14.49 -14.17 -20.40
C SER A 424 -14.17 -14.88 -19.09
N ILE A 425 -15.09 -14.84 -18.11
CA ILE A 425 -14.83 -15.42 -16.79
C ILE A 425 -15.28 -16.89 -16.68
N GLY A 426 -16.31 -17.29 -17.46
CA GLY A 426 -16.98 -18.59 -17.34
C GLY A 426 -16.04 -19.80 -17.33
N PRO A 427 -15.11 -19.95 -18.30
CA PRO A 427 -14.19 -21.08 -18.33
C PRO A 427 -13.27 -21.16 -17.10
N ALA A 428 -12.73 -20.02 -16.66
CA ALA A 428 -11.84 -19.96 -15.50
C ALA A 428 -12.58 -20.25 -14.19
N VAL A 429 -13.84 -19.80 -14.08
CA VAL A 429 -14.73 -20.09 -12.94
C VAL A 429 -15.15 -21.57 -12.92
N GLN A 430 -15.52 -22.13 -14.07
CA GLN A 430 -15.99 -23.52 -14.18
C GLN A 430 -14.95 -24.52 -13.69
N LYS A 431 -13.66 -24.21 -13.88
CA LYS A 431 -12.54 -25.04 -13.42
C LYS A 431 -12.59 -25.33 -11.92
N TRP A 432 -13.07 -24.38 -11.11
CA TRP A 432 -13.00 -24.47 -9.64
C TRP A 432 -14.36 -24.57 -8.95
N ALA A 433 -15.46 -24.43 -9.68
CA ALA A 433 -16.83 -24.44 -9.16
C ALA A 433 -17.18 -25.68 -8.31
N ALA A 434 -16.56 -26.84 -8.57
CA ALA A 434 -16.79 -28.07 -7.81
C ALA A 434 -15.80 -28.27 -6.63
N ASN A 435 -14.80 -27.41 -6.47
CA ASN A 435 -13.76 -27.57 -5.47
C ASN A 435 -14.12 -26.82 -4.17
N PRO A 436 -14.37 -27.50 -3.03
CA PRO A 436 -14.75 -26.85 -1.78
C PRO A 436 -13.59 -26.10 -1.10
N LEU A 437 -12.34 -26.23 -1.59
CA LEU A 437 -11.21 -25.41 -1.16
C LEU A 437 -11.22 -24.01 -1.80
N CYS A 438 -11.95 -23.82 -2.91
CA CYS A 438 -12.10 -22.51 -3.53
C CYS A 438 -13.02 -21.65 -2.66
N ILE A 439 -12.46 -20.63 -2.02
CA ILE A 439 -13.19 -19.67 -1.18
C ILE A 439 -14.12 -18.82 -2.05
N GLY A 440 -13.60 -18.33 -3.17
CA GLY A 440 -14.30 -17.40 -4.03
C GLY A 440 -13.42 -16.83 -5.14
N TYR A 441 -14.03 -15.91 -5.90
CA TYR A 441 -13.42 -15.26 -7.05
C TYR A 441 -13.28 -13.76 -6.83
N PHE A 442 -12.07 -13.25 -6.97
CA PHE A 442 -11.85 -11.84 -7.30
C PHE A 442 -12.09 -11.66 -8.80
N VAL A 443 -12.78 -10.59 -9.19
CA VAL A 443 -13.00 -10.26 -10.59
C VAL A 443 -12.41 -8.90 -10.90
N ASP A 444 -11.48 -8.88 -11.86
CA ASP A 444 -10.63 -7.74 -12.17
C ASP A 444 -9.79 -7.29 -10.95
N ASN A 445 -9.08 -6.17 -11.11
CA ASN A 445 -8.18 -5.59 -10.11
C ASN A 445 -8.07 -4.08 -10.32
N GLU A 446 -8.11 -3.29 -9.24
CA GLU A 446 -7.71 -1.88 -9.24
C GLU A 446 -8.32 -1.03 -10.38
N ILE A 447 -9.62 -1.22 -10.64
CA ILE A 447 -10.33 -0.46 -11.67
C ILE A 447 -10.32 1.03 -11.33
N SER A 448 -9.99 1.89 -12.29
CA SER A 448 -9.97 3.35 -12.12
C SER A 448 -11.38 3.97 -12.11
N TRP A 449 -12.16 3.69 -11.07
CA TRP A 449 -13.56 4.10 -10.94
C TRP A 449 -13.79 5.61 -11.00
N ASP A 450 -12.82 6.41 -10.54
CA ASP A 450 -12.81 7.87 -10.65
C ASP A 450 -12.85 8.36 -12.10
N ASN A 451 -12.27 7.59 -13.03
CA ASN A 451 -12.26 7.90 -14.46
C ASN A 451 -13.61 7.65 -15.14
N VAL A 452 -14.56 6.96 -14.49
CA VAL A 452 -15.95 6.90 -14.94
C VAL A 452 -16.59 8.28 -14.80
N VAL A 453 -16.32 8.99 -13.70
CA VAL A 453 -16.88 10.32 -13.41
C VAL A 453 -16.38 11.36 -14.40
N THR A 454 -15.07 11.39 -14.65
CA THR A 454 -14.46 12.38 -15.55
C THR A 454 -14.57 12.01 -17.02
N GLY A 455 -14.51 10.72 -17.34
CA GLY A 455 -14.44 10.22 -18.72
C GLY A 455 -15.77 10.13 -19.45
N THR A 456 -16.87 9.79 -18.76
CA THR A 456 -18.14 9.48 -19.43
C THR A 456 -18.73 10.69 -20.17
N LEU A 457 -18.81 11.86 -19.55
CA LEU A 457 -19.25 13.08 -20.26
C LEU A 457 -18.18 13.65 -21.21
N ALA A 458 -16.96 13.10 -21.24
CA ALA A 458 -15.96 13.46 -22.23
C ALA A 458 -16.01 12.54 -23.47
N SER A 459 -16.67 11.38 -23.38
CA SER A 459 -16.85 10.43 -24.46
C SER A 459 -17.78 10.91 -25.59
N PRO A 460 -17.74 10.26 -26.78
CA PRO A 460 -18.64 10.54 -27.90
C PRO A 460 -20.14 10.48 -27.53
N PRO A 461 -21.00 11.30 -28.15
CA PRO A 461 -22.44 11.36 -27.88
C PRO A 461 -23.18 10.03 -27.93
N ASP A 462 -22.75 9.12 -28.80
CA ASP A 462 -23.36 7.82 -29.05
C ASP A 462 -22.77 6.67 -28.19
N GLN A 463 -21.77 6.96 -27.35
CA GLN A 463 -21.21 5.93 -26.47
C GLN A 463 -22.25 5.49 -25.41
N PRO A 464 -22.51 4.18 -25.21
CA PRO A 464 -23.58 3.70 -24.34
C PRO A 464 -23.55 4.23 -22.90
N CYS A 465 -22.38 4.29 -22.25
CA CYS A 465 -22.27 4.87 -20.90
C CYS A 465 -22.69 6.35 -20.87
N ARG A 466 -22.29 7.13 -21.88
CA ARG A 466 -22.67 8.55 -21.98
C ARG A 466 -24.16 8.70 -22.20
N VAL A 467 -24.75 7.91 -23.10
CA VAL A 467 -26.18 7.91 -23.34
C VAL A 467 -26.95 7.63 -22.04
N ALA A 468 -26.52 6.62 -21.28
CA ALA A 468 -27.13 6.30 -19.98
C ALA A 468 -27.02 7.46 -18.96
N GLN A 469 -25.86 8.12 -18.89
CA GLN A 469 -25.67 9.26 -18.00
C GLN A 469 -26.56 10.46 -18.38
N ILE A 470 -26.63 10.78 -19.67
CA ILE A 470 -27.46 11.88 -20.17
C ILE A 470 -28.95 11.60 -19.92
N GLU A 471 -29.41 10.36 -20.08
CA GLU A 471 -30.80 10.01 -19.76
C GLU A 471 -31.14 10.15 -18.27
N LEU A 472 -30.21 9.78 -17.37
CA LEU A 472 -30.37 10.04 -15.93
C LEU A 472 -30.52 11.54 -15.63
N LEU A 473 -29.71 12.37 -16.28
CA LEU A 473 -29.76 13.83 -16.12
C LEU A 473 -31.04 14.44 -16.71
N LYS A 474 -31.50 13.96 -17.88
CA LYS A 474 -32.79 14.37 -18.47
C LYS A 474 -33.97 14.00 -17.57
N GLN A 475 -33.96 12.82 -16.96
CA GLN A 475 -35.01 12.41 -16.02
C GLN A 475 -35.07 13.33 -14.80
N ARG A 476 -33.91 13.82 -14.33
CA ARG A 476 -33.83 14.70 -13.17
C ARG A 476 -34.19 16.16 -13.46
N TYR A 477 -33.72 16.69 -14.60
CA TYR A 477 -33.82 18.13 -14.89
C TYR A 477 -34.84 18.50 -15.98
N GLY A 478 -35.26 17.54 -16.80
CA GLY A 478 -36.14 17.75 -17.95
C GLY A 478 -35.42 18.43 -19.13
N ASP A 479 -34.82 19.59 -18.91
CA ASP A 479 -34.12 20.39 -19.93
C ASP A 479 -32.70 20.83 -19.51
N ILE A 480 -31.90 21.21 -20.52
CA ILE A 480 -30.50 21.61 -20.32
C ILE A 480 -30.38 22.95 -19.56
N ALA A 481 -31.38 23.83 -19.65
CA ALA A 481 -31.38 25.11 -18.95
C ALA A 481 -31.47 24.93 -17.43
N SER A 482 -32.29 23.98 -16.99
CA SER A 482 -32.44 23.60 -15.59
C SER A 482 -31.17 22.96 -15.03
N LEU A 483 -30.51 22.09 -15.83
CA LEU A 483 -29.20 21.55 -15.46
C LEU A 483 -28.14 22.64 -15.39
N ASN A 484 -28.03 23.50 -16.41
CA ASN A 484 -27.07 24.60 -16.45
C ASN A 484 -27.18 25.51 -15.22
N LYS A 485 -28.40 25.76 -14.75
CA LYS A 485 -28.64 26.51 -13.51
C LYS A 485 -28.15 25.76 -12.27
N ALA A 486 -28.34 24.45 -12.19
CA ALA A 486 -27.94 23.64 -11.03
C ALA A 486 -26.43 23.36 -10.97
N TRP A 487 -25.81 23.19 -12.13
CA TRP A 487 -24.39 22.87 -12.27
C TRP A 487 -23.51 24.11 -12.49
N GLU A 488 -24.12 25.28 -12.67
CA GLU A 488 -23.44 26.54 -13.04
C GLU A 488 -22.63 26.39 -14.35
N THR A 489 -23.24 25.73 -15.34
CA THR A 489 -22.67 25.50 -16.67
C THR A 489 -23.41 26.29 -17.75
N THR A 490 -22.85 26.31 -18.96
CA THR A 490 -23.40 27.03 -20.12
C THR A 490 -23.50 26.15 -21.36
N ALA A 491 -23.67 24.83 -21.18
CA ALA A 491 -23.78 23.89 -22.29
C ALA A 491 -24.97 24.26 -23.20
N ALA A 492 -24.75 24.29 -24.51
CA ALA A 492 -25.79 24.67 -25.47
C ALA A 492 -26.86 23.57 -25.62
N ASP A 493 -26.45 22.32 -25.42
CA ASP A 493 -27.24 21.11 -25.54
C ASP A 493 -26.63 19.98 -24.69
N TRP A 494 -27.25 18.80 -24.69
CA TRP A 494 -26.77 17.64 -23.95
C TRP A 494 -25.45 17.06 -24.48
N ASP A 495 -25.14 17.25 -25.76
CA ASP A 495 -23.94 16.71 -26.41
C ASP A 495 -22.70 17.53 -26.07
N SER A 496 -22.86 18.83 -25.90
CA SER A 496 -21.82 19.76 -25.45
C SER A 496 -21.59 19.77 -23.93
N LEU A 497 -22.45 19.11 -23.14
CA LEU A 497 -22.28 19.02 -21.68
C LEU A 497 -20.98 18.30 -21.32
N ARG A 498 -20.22 18.91 -20.40
CA ARG A 498 -18.97 18.38 -19.81
C ARG A 498 -19.02 18.56 -18.29
N VAL A 499 -18.21 17.78 -17.57
CA VAL A 499 -18.01 17.99 -16.12
C VAL A 499 -17.31 19.34 -15.92
N PRO A 500 -17.88 20.28 -15.16
CA PRO A 500 -17.20 21.55 -14.88
C PRO A 500 -16.01 21.34 -13.94
N ALA A 501 -15.00 22.21 -14.06
CA ALA A 501 -13.84 22.20 -13.16
C ALA A 501 -14.26 22.44 -11.70
N ASN A 502 -15.12 23.45 -11.49
CA ASN A 502 -15.75 23.71 -10.20
C ASN A 502 -17.10 22.99 -10.16
N ARG A 503 -17.24 22.01 -9.26
CA ARG A 503 -18.45 21.19 -9.15
C ARG A 503 -19.33 21.72 -8.03
N THR A 504 -20.55 22.14 -8.38
CA THR A 504 -21.58 22.45 -7.37
C THR A 504 -21.97 21.19 -6.59
N TYR A 505 -22.64 21.35 -5.45
CA TYR A 505 -23.18 20.21 -4.70
C TYR A 505 -24.12 19.35 -5.56
N ALA A 506 -24.97 19.98 -6.39
CA ALA A 506 -25.85 19.27 -7.30
C ALA A 506 -25.08 18.46 -8.35
N CYS A 507 -24.05 19.07 -8.97
CA CYS A 507 -23.17 18.37 -9.91
C CYS A 507 -22.48 17.16 -9.27
N LYS A 508 -21.90 17.32 -8.07
CA LYS A 508 -21.29 16.19 -7.36
C LYS A 508 -22.30 15.08 -7.06
N ALA A 509 -23.47 15.42 -6.53
CA ALA A 509 -24.51 14.44 -6.21
C ALA A 509 -25.02 13.67 -7.45
N ASP A 510 -25.12 14.33 -8.60
CA ASP A 510 -25.52 13.70 -9.85
C ASP A 510 -24.43 12.77 -10.41
N LEU A 511 -23.16 13.20 -10.34
CA LEU A 511 -22.02 12.37 -10.75
C LEU A 511 -21.87 11.15 -9.84
N ASP A 512 -22.04 11.31 -8.54
CA ASP A 512 -22.00 10.22 -7.56
C ASP A 512 -23.15 9.23 -7.80
N ALA A 513 -24.38 9.71 -8.07
CA ALA A 513 -25.51 8.86 -8.41
C ALA A 513 -25.28 8.06 -9.71
N TYR A 514 -24.69 8.68 -10.73
CA TYR A 514 -24.33 7.98 -11.96
C TYR A 514 -23.22 6.94 -11.74
N LEU A 515 -22.17 7.29 -10.97
CA LEU A 515 -21.08 6.37 -10.65
C LEU A 515 -21.61 5.13 -9.92
N TYR A 516 -22.50 5.31 -8.93
CA TYR A 516 -23.16 4.20 -8.26
C TYR A 516 -23.92 3.32 -9.26
N ALA A 517 -24.76 3.91 -10.12
CA ALA A 517 -25.55 3.15 -11.10
C ALA A 517 -24.67 2.38 -12.11
N PHE A 518 -23.60 3.00 -12.59
CA PHE A 518 -22.63 2.37 -13.48
C PHE A 518 -21.92 1.18 -12.80
N ALA A 519 -21.38 1.41 -11.60
CA ALA A 519 -20.68 0.38 -10.83
C ALA A 519 -21.62 -0.76 -10.44
N HIS A 520 -22.83 -0.46 -9.98
CA HIS A 520 -23.82 -1.47 -9.60
C HIS A 520 -24.16 -2.37 -10.77
N ARG A 521 -24.36 -1.79 -11.97
CA ARG A 521 -24.57 -2.56 -13.20
C ARG A 521 -23.39 -3.49 -13.52
N TYR A 522 -22.16 -3.01 -13.40
CA TYR A 522 -20.96 -3.83 -13.57
C TYR A 522 -20.98 -5.03 -12.61
N PHE A 523 -21.14 -4.76 -11.30
CA PHE A 523 -21.10 -5.78 -10.26
C PHE A 523 -22.24 -6.79 -10.39
N GLU A 524 -23.45 -6.35 -10.72
CA GLU A 524 -24.62 -7.21 -10.89
C GLU A 524 -24.45 -8.20 -12.05
N ILE A 525 -23.92 -7.72 -13.18
CA ILE A 525 -23.66 -8.55 -14.36
C ILE A 525 -22.56 -9.58 -14.07
N VAL A 526 -21.47 -9.14 -13.44
CA VAL A 526 -20.38 -10.03 -13.02
C VAL A 526 -20.88 -11.09 -12.03
N ASN A 527 -21.62 -10.69 -11.00
CA ASN A 527 -22.17 -11.62 -10.02
C ASN A 527 -23.16 -12.61 -10.66
N THR A 528 -24.00 -12.15 -11.59
CA THR A 528 -24.93 -13.02 -12.34
C THR A 528 -24.16 -14.08 -13.14
N ALA A 529 -23.12 -13.68 -13.88
CA ALA A 529 -22.28 -14.60 -14.63
C ALA A 529 -21.55 -15.59 -13.73
N LEU A 530 -20.99 -15.13 -12.60
CA LEU A 530 -20.35 -15.97 -11.61
C LEU A 530 -21.32 -17.01 -11.02
N LYS A 531 -22.47 -16.58 -10.49
CA LYS A 531 -23.43 -17.46 -9.80
C LYS A 531 -24.10 -18.45 -10.74
N LYS A 532 -24.14 -18.17 -12.05
CA LYS A 532 -24.58 -19.13 -13.07
C LYS A 532 -23.67 -20.36 -13.14
N VAL A 533 -22.36 -20.19 -12.93
CA VAL A 533 -21.35 -21.25 -13.07
C VAL A 533 -20.94 -21.82 -11.70
N ALA A 534 -20.76 -20.96 -10.70
CA ALA A 534 -20.25 -21.28 -9.37
C ALA A 534 -21.17 -20.72 -8.28
N PRO A 535 -22.40 -21.26 -8.12
CA PRO A 535 -23.41 -20.71 -7.21
C PRO A 535 -23.03 -20.79 -5.73
N ASN A 536 -22.07 -21.63 -5.37
CA ASN A 536 -21.68 -21.86 -3.97
C ASN A 536 -20.46 -21.05 -3.52
N GLN A 537 -19.66 -20.54 -4.45
CA GLN A 537 -18.45 -19.76 -4.17
C GLN A 537 -18.79 -18.28 -3.93
N LEU A 538 -17.96 -17.61 -3.13
CA LEU A 538 -18.13 -16.20 -2.84
C LEU A 538 -17.69 -15.32 -4.01
N TYR A 539 -18.45 -14.25 -4.28
CA TYR A 539 -17.96 -13.14 -5.08
C TYR A 539 -17.19 -12.17 -4.18
N LEU A 540 -15.88 -12.04 -4.42
CA LEU A 540 -14.94 -11.32 -3.55
C LEU A 540 -14.69 -9.87 -4.01
N GLY A 541 -15.49 -9.34 -4.94
CA GLY A 541 -15.35 -7.98 -5.45
C GLY A 541 -14.20 -7.81 -6.45
N CYS A 542 -13.65 -6.60 -6.53
CA CYS A 542 -12.70 -6.16 -7.57
C CYS A 542 -11.45 -5.46 -7.05
N ARG A 543 -11.13 -5.60 -5.75
CA ARG A 543 -9.85 -5.16 -5.15
C ARG A 543 -9.58 -3.66 -5.39
N PHE A 544 -10.32 -2.82 -4.67
CA PHE A 544 -10.24 -1.37 -4.83
C PHE A 544 -8.92 -0.81 -4.28
N CYS A 545 -8.17 -0.08 -5.10
CA CYS A 545 -7.11 0.85 -4.66
C CYS A 545 -7.58 2.32 -4.71
N VAL A 546 -8.37 2.68 -5.73
CA VAL A 546 -9.09 3.94 -5.83
C VAL A 546 -10.54 3.71 -5.41
N MET A 547 -10.96 4.37 -4.34
CA MET A 547 -12.18 4.01 -3.58
C MET A 547 -13.22 5.14 -3.54
N PRO A 548 -13.81 5.56 -4.68
CA PRO A 548 -14.94 6.49 -4.61
C PRO A 548 -16.14 5.80 -3.94
N ASP A 549 -16.67 6.41 -2.88
CA ASP A 549 -17.74 5.86 -2.04
C ASP A 549 -18.94 5.28 -2.85
N PRO A 550 -19.42 5.93 -3.93
CA PRO A 550 -20.51 5.36 -4.74
C PRO A 550 -20.17 4.00 -5.36
N ALA A 551 -18.95 3.80 -5.87
CA ALA A 551 -18.55 2.52 -6.46
C ALA A 551 -18.34 1.43 -5.40
N VAL A 552 -17.79 1.80 -4.24
CA VAL A 552 -17.60 0.88 -3.10
C VAL A 552 -18.95 0.41 -2.56
N ARG A 553 -19.93 1.31 -2.40
CA ARG A 553 -21.30 0.95 -1.99
C ARG A 553 -21.99 0.06 -3.01
N ALA A 554 -21.85 0.36 -4.30
CA ALA A 554 -22.39 -0.49 -5.36
C ALA A 554 -21.81 -1.92 -5.31
N CYS A 555 -20.51 -2.06 -5.03
CA CYS A 555 -19.90 -3.36 -4.77
C CYS A 555 -20.49 -4.03 -3.53
N ALA A 556 -20.61 -3.28 -2.43
CA ALA A 556 -21.15 -3.79 -1.17
C ALA A 556 -22.60 -4.30 -1.29
N ASP A 557 -23.42 -3.68 -2.14
CA ASP A 557 -24.80 -4.12 -2.38
C ASP A 557 -24.87 -5.49 -3.10
N VAL A 558 -23.87 -5.82 -3.92
CA VAL A 558 -23.89 -7.00 -4.80
C VAL A 558 -22.97 -8.12 -4.35
N ALA A 559 -21.72 -7.81 -4.01
CA ALA A 559 -20.69 -8.79 -3.68
C ALA A 559 -20.94 -9.46 -2.32
N ASP A 560 -20.46 -10.70 -2.19
CA ASP A 560 -20.52 -11.42 -0.92
C ASP A 560 -19.49 -10.85 0.07
N VAL A 561 -18.33 -10.42 -0.42
CA VAL A 561 -17.23 -9.77 0.31
C VAL A 561 -16.68 -8.62 -0.53
N VAL A 562 -16.45 -7.45 0.09
CA VAL A 562 -15.83 -6.30 -0.59
C VAL A 562 -14.32 -6.33 -0.36
N SER A 563 -13.52 -6.20 -1.42
CA SER A 563 -12.06 -6.27 -1.34
C SER A 563 -11.36 -4.95 -1.63
N PHE A 564 -10.27 -4.71 -0.91
CA PHE A 564 -9.46 -3.49 -1.00
C PHE A 564 -7.97 -3.82 -1.02
N ASP A 565 -7.21 -3.06 -1.80
CA ASP A 565 -5.74 -3.12 -1.83
C ASP A 565 -5.24 -1.89 -1.07
N LEU A 566 -4.80 -2.10 0.18
CA LEU A 566 -4.52 -1.02 1.13
C LEU A 566 -3.09 -1.11 1.64
N TYR A 567 -2.19 -0.44 0.92
CA TYR A 567 -0.79 -0.27 1.28
C TYR A 567 -0.61 0.78 2.38
N TYR A 568 -1.10 0.46 3.58
CA TYR A 568 -0.97 1.28 4.80
C TYR A 568 -0.03 0.61 5.80
N ARG A 569 0.48 1.36 6.78
CA ARG A 569 1.18 0.77 7.94
C ARG A 569 0.23 0.11 8.93
N GLU A 570 -0.97 0.65 9.06
CA GLU A 570 -1.99 0.18 9.99
C GLU A 570 -3.38 0.59 9.48
N LEU A 571 -4.40 -0.22 9.72
CA LEU A 571 -5.79 0.15 9.44
C LEU A 571 -6.38 0.95 10.60
N PRO A 572 -7.12 2.05 10.32
CA PRO A 572 -7.96 2.67 11.33
C PRO A 572 -8.97 1.66 11.91
N PRO A 573 -9.24 1.68 13.24
CA PRO A 573 -10.08 0.67 13.89
C PRO A 573 -11.46 0.48 13.26
N ASP A 574 -12.10 1.59 12.86
CA ASP A 574 -13.45 1.60 12.28
C ASP A 574 -13.45 1.71 10.74
N ALA A 575 -12.28 1.52 10.10
CA ALA A 575 -12.13 1.62 8.64
C ALA A 575 -13.21 0.80 7.92
N TYR A 576 -13.99 1.50 7.08
CA TYR A 576 -15.01 0.94 6.19
C TYR A 576 -16.17 0.17 6.87
N THR A 577 -16.30 0.24 8.19
CA THR A 577 -17.37 -0.46 8.95
C THR A 577 -18.78 0.02 8.57
N TYR A 578 -18.91 1.25 8.05
CA TYR A 578 -20.17 1.84 7.59
C TYR A 578 -20.82 1.07 6.44
N LEU A 579 -20.08 0.21 5.73
CA LEU A 579 -20.61 -0.62 4.65
C LEU A 579 -21.50 -1.75 5.16
N GLY A 580 -21.38 -2.15 6.44
CA GLY A 580 -22.20 -3.23 7.01
C GLY A 580 -22.01 -4.60 6.35
N LYS A 581 -20.88 -4.82 5.67
CA LYS A 581 -20.54 -6.02 4.89
C LYS A 581 -19.20 -6.62 5.35
N PRO A 582 -18.97 -7.93 5.12
CA PRO A 582 -17.64 -8.51 5.30
C PRO A 582 -16.67 -7.93 4.26
N LEU A 583 -15.47 -7.58 4.72
CA LEU A 583 -14.43 -6.93 3.92
C LEU A 583 -13.18 -7.80 3.85
N MET A 584 -12.33 -7.62 2.85
CA MET A 584 -11.05 -8.33 2.74
C MET A 584 -9.96 -7.40 2.24
N ILE A 585 -8.77 -7.48 2.84
CA ILE A 585 -7.58 -6.89 2.24
C ILE A 585 -7.07 -7.84 1.18
N GLY A 586 -7.09 -7.40 -0.07
CA GLY A 586 -6.59 -8.13 -1.22
C GLY A 586 -5.07 -8.04 -1.36
N GLU A 587 -4.47 -6.90 -0.98
CA GLU A 587 -3.04 -6.63 -1.07
C GLU A 587 -2.59 -5.73 0.09
N PHE A 588 -1.44 -6.06 0.67
CA PHE A 588 -0.59 -5.15 1.46
C PHE A 588 0.85 -5.69 1.49
N HIS A 589 1.83 -4.80 1.68
CA HIS A 589 3.23 -5.18 1.89
C HIS A 589 4.06 -4.15 2.62
N PHE A 590 5.27 -4.57 3.00
CA PHE A 590 6.34 -3.74 3.50
C PHE A 590 7.65 -4.24 2.90
N GLY A 591 8.60 -3.34 2.62
CA GLY A 591 9.94 -3.76 2.22
C GLY A 591 11.05 -2.87 2.74
N ALA A 592 12.27 -3.38 2.67
CA ALA A 592 13.47 -2.72 3.16
C ALA A 592 14.65 -2.95 2.18
N LEU A 593 15.71 -2.15 2.31
CA LEU A 593 16.85 -2.18 1.37
C LEU A 593 18.10 -2.86 1.95
N ASP A 594 18.03 -3.39 3.17
CA ASP A 594 19.15 -4.03 3.87
C ASP A 594 19.49 -5.46 3.35
N ARG A 595 18.92 -5.85 2.21
CA ARG A 595 19.06 -7.18 1.58
C ARG A 595 19.34 -7.11 0.06
N GLY A 596 19.97 -6.03 -0.40
CA GLY A 596 20.52 -5.94 -1.76
C GLY A 596 19.51 -5.58 -2.85
N MET A 597 18.33 -5.10 -2.46
CA MET A 597 17.31 -4.54 -3.36
C MET A 597 17.45 -3.02 -3.46
N PHE A 598 16.84 -2.41 -4.48
CA PHE A 598 16.94 -0.96 -4.73
C PHE A 598 15.64 -0.20 -4.55
N HIS A 599 14.57 -0.91 -4.23
CA HIS A 599 13.27 -0.33 -3.98
C HIS A 599 12.56 -1.13 -2.89
N THR A 600 11.97 -0.45 -1.93
CA THR A 600 11.29 -1.08 -0.79
C THR A 600 9.93 -1.63 -1.20
N GLY A 601 9.26 -0.93 -2.12
CA GLY A 601 7.89 -1.20 -2.52
C GLY A 601 7.07 0.04 -2.22
N LEU A 602 5.79 -0.16 -1.94
CA LEU A 602 4.84 0.95 -1.70
C LEU A 602 4.81 1.41 -0.24
N VAL A 603 5.25 0.56 0.70
CA VAL A 603 5.42 0.96 2.10
C VAL A 603 6.80 0.53 2.55
N ASP A 604 7.62 1.52 2.90
CA ASP A 604 9.02 1.35 3.19
C ASP A 604 9.28 1.10 4.67
N THR A 605 10.35 0.37 4.96
CA THR A 605 10.81 0.08 6.32
C THR A 605 12.33 0.13 6.35
N VAL A 606 12.89 0.44 7.52
CA VAL A 606 14.33 0.68 7.67
C VAL A 606 15.18 -0.58 7.49
N ASN A 607 14.64 -1.76 7.84
CA ASN A 607 15.32 -3.06 7.75
C ASN A 607 14.32 -4.23 7.83
N GLN A 608 14.79 -5.48 7.64
CA GLN A 608 13.93 -6.67 7.73
C GLN A 608 13.25 -6.87 9.10
N GLY A 609 13.85 -6.38 10.19
CA GLY A 609 13.25 -6.44 11.52
C GLY A 609 12.01 -5.55 11.61
N GLU A 610 12.12 -4.30 11.13
CA GLU A 610 10.99 -3.37 11.09
C GLU A 610 9.93 -3.78 10.06
N ARG A 611 10.35 -4.40 8.95
CA ARG A 611 9.46 -5.02 7.97
C ARG A 611 8.56 -6.08 8.63
N ALA A 612 9.15 -6.96 9.44
CA ALA A 612 8.44 -8.00 10.17
C ALA A 612 7.55 -7.44 11.29
N ALA A 613 7.98 -6.37 11.97
CA ALA A 613 7.17 -5.66 12.96
C ALA A 613 5.97 -4.95 12.33
N SER A 614 6.17 -4.32 11.17
CA SER A 614 5.11 -3.67 10.38
C SER A 614 4.06 -4.67 9.91
N PHE A 615 4.49 -5.84 9.42
CA PHE A 615 3.60 -6.95 9.11
C PHE A 615 2.71 -7.32 10.30
N GLU A 616 3.30 -7.50 11.48
CA GLU A 616 2.54 -7.87 12.68
C GLU A 616 1.53 -6.78 13.09
N ARG A 617 1.94 -5.51 13.08
CA ARG A 617 1.04 -4.37 13.40
C ARG A 617 -0.14 -4.31 12.43
N TYR A 618 0.13 -4.37 11.12
CA TYR A 618 -0.90 -4.34 10.10
C TYR A 618 -1.91 -5.48 10.28
N VAL A 619 -1.43 -6.73 10.34
CA VAL A 619 -2.30 -7.91 10.48
C VAL A 619 -3.13 -7.84 11.76
N ASN A 620 -2.56 -7.37 12.87
CA ASN A 620 -3.30 -7.19 14.12
C ASN A 620 -4.41 -6.14 13.98
N SER A 621 -4.15 -5.00 13.33
CA SER A 621 -5.18 -3.98 13.08
C SER A 621 -6.34 -4.52 12.24
N VAL A 622 -6.06 -5.39 11.26
CA VAL A 622 -7.09 -6.06 10.45
C VAL A 622 -7.89 -7.06 11.30
N LEU A 623 -7.22 -7.86 12.13
CA LEU A 623 -7.87 -8.83 13.03
C LEU A 623 -8.78 -8.13 14.06
N GLU A 624 -8.43 -6.91 14.46
CA GLU A 624 -9.18 -6.08 15.40
C GLU A 624 -10.43 -5.46 14.77
N ASN A 625 -10.35 -5.04 13.50
CA ASN A 625 -11.50 -4.48 12.79
C ASN A 625 -12.64 -5.52 12.65
N PRO A 626 -13.89 -5.15 12.99
CA PRO A 626 -15.01 -6.09 13.02
C PRO A 626 -15.47 -6.55 11.64
N SER A 627 -15.14 -5.82 10.58
CA SER A 627 -15.66 -6.09 9.23
C SER A 627 -14.72 -6.93 8.37
N PHE A 628 -13.40 -6.84 8.59
CA PHE A 628 -12.44 -7.60 7.79
C PHE A 628 -12.43 -9.09 8.14
N VAL A 629 -12.56 -9.95 7.13
CA VAL A 629 -12.58 -11.41 7.24
C VAL A 629 -11.32 -12.08 6.65
N GLY A 630 -10.38 -11.28 6.17
CA GLY A 630 -9.10 -11.75 5.66
C GLY A 630 -8.16 -10.62 5.25
N CYS A 631 -6.88 -10.94 5.14
CA CYS A 631 -5.85 -10.10 4.55
C CYS A 631 -4.80 -10.94 3.82
N HIS A 632 -4.48 -10.56 2.60
CA HIS A 632 -3.54 -11.27 1.74
C HIS A 632 -2.29 -10.41 1.52
N TRP A 633 -1.12 -11.02 1.72
CA TRP A 633 0.18 -10.38 1.51
C TRP A 633 0.59 -10.44 0.05
N PHE A 634 1.05 -9.32 -0.48
CA PHE A 634 1.64 -9.23 -1.82
C PHE A 634 3.15 -9.04 -1.72
N GLN A 635 3.99 -10.03 -1.99
CA GLN A 635 3.69 -11.33 -2.60
C GLN A 635 4.67 -12.41 -2.12
N TYR A 636 4.56 -13.63 -2.64
CA TYR A 636 5.41 -14.75 -2.22
C TYR A 636 6.90 -14.49 -2.42
N LEU A 637 7.29 -13.95 -3.57
CA LEU A 637 8.65 -13.79 -4.06
C LEU A 637 9.00 -12.31 -4.22
N ASP A 638 10.24 -11.91 -3.92
CA ASP A 638 10.74 -10.58 -4.29
C ASP A 638 10.74 -10.40 -5.80
N ASP A 639 10.41 -9.19 -6.27
CA ASP A 639 10.55 -8.88 -7.68
C ASP A 639 12.02 -9.04 -8.12
N PRO A 640 12.30 -9.23 -9.43
CA PRO A 640 13.65 -9.20 -9.93
C PRO A 640 14.34 -7.87 -9.59
N VAL A 641 15.59 -7.93 -9.10
CA VAL A 641 16.38 -6.73 -8.73
C VAL A 641 16.51 -5.69 -9.87
N THR A 642 16.27 -6.12 -11.11
CA THR A 642 16.34 -5.33 -12.35
C THR A 642 14.98 -4.98 -12.95
N GLY A 643 13.89 -5.14 -12.20
CA GLY A 643 12.53 -4.84 -12.65
C GLY A 643 11.86 -6.07 -13.26
N ARG A 644 10.67 -6.41 -12.78
CA ARG A 644 9.80 -7.37 -13.46
C ARG A 644 9.44 -6.84 -14.85
N TRP A 645 9.31 -7.74 -15.80
CA TRP A 645 9.17 -7.39 -17.21
C TRP A 645 7.95 -6.51 -17.49
N TYR A 646 6.88 -6.65 -16.69
CA TYR A 646 5.62 -6.01 -16.99
C TYR A 646 5.71 -4.49 -16.80
N ASP A 647 6.26 -3.98 -15.71
CA ASP A 647 6.21 -2.55 -15.38
C ASP A 647 7.45 -2.02 -14.64
N GLY A 648 8.47 -2.85 -14.48
CA GLY A 648 9.74 -2.48 -13.86
C GLY A 648 9.78 -2.50 -12.33
N GLU A 649 8.75 -3.02 -11.65
CA GLU A 649 8.80 -3.23 -10.19
C GLU A 649 9.99 -4.11 -9.79
N ASN A 650 10.79 -3.63 -8.84
CA ASN A 650 11.98 -4.32 -8.34
C ASN A 650 12.05 -4.24 -6.81
N TYR A 651 10.93 -4.58 -6.17
CA TYR A 651 10.66 -4.34 -4.77
C TYR A 651 11.12 -5.49 -3.87
N ASN A 652 11.51 -5.15 -2.62
CA ASN A 652 11.75 -6.13 -1.55
C ASN A 652 10.45 -6.51 -0.81
N ILE A 653 9.55 -7.18 -1.51
CA ILE A 653 8.19 -7.48 -1.00
C ILE A 653 7.91 -8.99 -0.86
N GLY A 654 8.89 -9.84 -1.16
CA GLY A 654 8.77 -11.29 -1.05
C GLY A 654 8.87 -11.83 0.36
N PHE A 655 8.15 -12.92 0.65
CA PHE A 655 8.52 -13.79 1.79
C PHE A 655 9.76 -14.64 1.50
N VAL A 656 10.08 -14.84 0.22
CA VAL A 656 11.31 -15.49 -0.23
C VAL A 656 12.10 -14.60 -1.20
N THR A 657 13.42 -14.74 -1.18
CA THR A 657 14.33 -14.05 -2.09
C THR A 657 14.35 -14.70 -3.47
N VAL A 658 15.02 -14.05 -4.44
CA VAL A 658 15.34 -14.63 -5.76
C VAL A 658 16.08 -15.98 -5.67
N ALA A 659 16.83 -16.22 -4.58
CA ALA A 659 17.53 -17.48 -4.32
C ALA A 659 16.65 -18.57 -3.67
N ASP A 660 15.34 -18.33 -3.56
CA ASP A 660 14.38 -19.19 -2.87
C ASP A 660 14.67 -19.37 -1.38
N GLU A 661 15.25 -18.35 -0.75
CA GLU A 661 15.51 -18.33 0.69
C GLU A 661 14.43 -17.53 1.42
N PRO A 662 13.77 -18.09 2.45
CA PRO A 662 12.83 -17.33 3.26
C PRO A 662 13.49 -16.20 4.03
N TYR A 663 12.81 -15.06 4.15
CA TYR A 663 13.15 -14.05 5.15
C TYR A 663 12.78 -14.56 6.55
N PRO A 664 13.76 -14.90 7.42
CA PRO A 664 13.46 -15.52 8.70
C PRO A 664 12.67 -14.61 9.65
N GLU A 665 12.85 -13.28 9.55
CA GLU A 665 12.11 -12.27 10.30
C GLU A 665 10.63 -12.33 9.93
N MET A 666 10.31 -12.26 8.64
CA MET A 666 8.94 -12.34 8.11
C MET A 666 8.27 -13.68 8.43
N ALA A 667 8.95 -14.81 8.17
CA ALA A 667 8.45 -16.14 8.46
C ALA A 667 8.11 -16.33 9.96
N SER A 668 8.96 -15.80 10.84
CA SER A 668 8.74 -15.90 12.29
C SER A 668 7.59 -14.99 12.75
N SER A 669 7.52 -13.76 12.22
CA SER A 669 6.43 -12.81 12.52
C SER A 669 5.07 -13.35 12.07
N ALA A 670 4.96 -13.84 10.82
CA ALA A 670 3.74 -14.48 10.30
C ALA A 670 3.28 -15.64 11.19
N ARG A 671 4.22 -16.53 11.55
CA ARG A 671 3.91 -17.67 12.41
C ARG A 671 3.40 -17.24 13.78
N ASN A 672 4.03 -16.24 14.39
CA ASN A 672 3.63 -15.74 15.71
C ASN A 672 2.21 -15.17 15.69
N VAL A 673 1.90 -14.33 14.70
CA VAL A 673 0.59 -13.69 14.57
C VAL A 673 -0.49 -14.70 14.23
N PHE A 674 -0.28 -15.53 13.22
CA PHE A 674 -1.31 -16.45 12.73
C PHE A 674 -1.56 -17.67 13.63
N ASN A 675 -0.60 -18.06 14.46
CA ASN A 675 -0.81 -19.12 15.46
C ASN A 675 -1.86 -18.72 16.51
N GLY A 676 -1.99 -17.43 16.85
CA GLY A 676 -2.95 -16.92 17.84
C GLY A 676 -4.12 -16.11 17.26
N MET A 677 -4.24 -16.01 15.92
CA MET A 677 -5.15 -15.05 15.28
C MET A 677 -6.63 -15.27 15.63
N TYR A 678 -7.06 -16.53 15.81
CA TYR A 678 -8.46 -16.84 16.08
C TYR A 678 -8.86 -16.48 17.50
N GLU A 679 -8.06 -16.91 18.49
CA GLU A 679 -8.23 -16.51 19.87
C GLU A 679 -8.18 -14.98 20.00
N ARG A 680 -7.20 -14.31 19.38
CA ARG A 680 -7.11 -12.84 19.35
C ARG A 680 -8.39 -12.22 18.81
N ARG A 681 -8.80 -12.61 17.59
CA ARG A 681 -9.99 -12.03 16.95
C ARG A 681 -11.27 -12.28 17.76
N PHE A 682 -11.41 -13.46 18.37
CA PHE A 682 -12.59 -13.81 19.16
C PHE A 682 -12.60 -13.16 20.56
N GLU A 683 -11.47 -13.09 21.27
CA GLU A 683 -11.38 -12.62 22.65
C GLU A 683 -11.36 -11.10 22.82
N LEU A 684 -11.15 -10.34 21.75
CA LEU A 684 -11.15 -8.87 21.79
C LEU A 684 -12.47 -8.27 22.34
N GLU A 685 -13.59 -8.99 22.25
CA GLU A 685 -14.84 -8.58 22.92
C GLU A 685 -14.82 -8.78 24.45
N LYS A 686 -14.04 -9.73 25.00
CA LYS A 686 -13.86 -9.85 26.46
C LYS A 686 -13.00 -8.73 27.05
N TYR A 687 -12.19 -8.05 26.24
CA TYR A 687 -11.45 -6.86 26.64
C TYR A 687 -12.27 -5.57 26.44
N ALA A 688 -13.06 -5.48 25.35
CA ALA A 688 -13.98 -4.35 25.15
C ALA A 688 -15.14 -4.36 26.16
N SER A 689 -15.65 -5.53 26.57
CA SER A 689 -16.64 -5.65 27.65
C SER A 689 -16.07 -5.40 29.05
N ARG A 690 -14.75 -5.53 29.25
CA ARG A 690 -14.06 -5.04 30.46
C ARG A 690 -13.82 -3.53 30.46
N ARG A 691 -13.77 -2.89 29.29
CA ARG A 691 -13.75 -1.41 29.17
C ARG A 691 -15.16 -0.79 29.19
N ARG A 692 -16.20 -1.55 28.86
CA ARG A 692 -17.60 -1.18 29.14
C ARG A 692 -17.95 -1.54 30.59
N TRP A 693 -17.75 -0.57 31.48
CA TRP A 693 -18.11 -0.55 32.91
C TRP A 693 -17.10 -1.18 33.88
N THR A 694 -16.01 -0.45 34.15
CA THR A 694 -15.72 -0.04 35.53
C THR A 694 -16.01 1.45 35.65
N VAL A 695 -17.30 1.81 35.63
CA VAL A 695 -17.72 2.98 36.39
C VAL A 695 -17.54 2.58 37.84
N ASN A 696 -16.45 3.07 38.43
CA ASN A 696 -16.27 2.99 39.86
C ASN A 696 -17.35 3.87 40.49
N TRP A 697 -18.45 3.25 40.95
CA TRP A 697 -19.56 3.96 41.61
C TRP A 697 -19.09 4.69 42.88
N ASP A 698 -17.98 4.28 43.49
CA ASP A 698 -17.36 5.00 44.60
C ASP A 698 -16.73 6.34 44.15
N MET A 699 -16.33 6.45 42.89
CA MET A 699 -15.73 7.67 42.32
C MET A 699 -16.80 8.69 41.87
N ILE A 700 -17.98 8.23 41.47
CA ILE A 700 -19.15 9.11 41.23
C ILE A 700 -19.83 9.50 42.55
N GLY A 701 -19.83 8.62 43.56
CA GLY A 701 -20.25 8.95 44.93
C GLY A 701 -19.40 10.07 45.56
N GLY A 702 -18.08 10.06 45.30
CA GLY A 702 -17.17 11.13 45.74
C GLY A 702 -17.35 12.46 44.99
N PHE A 703 -17.66 12.41 43.68
CA PHE A 703 -17.83 13.62 42.87
C PHE A 703 -19.18 14.32 43.11
N LEU A 704 -20.26 13.55 43.31
CA LEU A 704 -21.58 14.10 43.67
C LEU A 704 -21.63 14.60 45.13
N ALA A 705 -20.86 14.01 46.05
CA ALA A 705 -20.70 14.54 47.40
C ALA A 705 -19.86 15.85 47.41
N GLY A 706 -18.81 15.94 46.58
CA GLY A 706 -17.95 17.13 46.49
C GLY A 706 -18.62 18.36 45.85
N VAL A 707 -19.49 18.14 44.86
CA VAL A 707 -20.26 19.22 44.22
C VAL A 707 -21.42 19.68 45.11
N ALA A 708 -22.07 18.77 45.86
CA ALA A 708 -23.12 19.14 46.82
C ALA A 708 -22.57 19.95 48.01
N VAL A 709 -21.35 19.65 48.49
CA VAL A 709 -20.70 20.41 49.57
C VAL A 709 -20.25 21.79 49.08
N SER A 710 -19.76 21.92 47.86
CA SER A 710 -19.30 23.21 47.31
C SER A 710 -20.45 24.19 47.07
N VAL A 711 -21.62 23.71 46.62
CA VAL A 711 -22.81 24.56 46.41
C VAL A 711 -23.47 24.97 47.75
N VAL A 712 -23.45 24.09 48.77
CA VAL A 712 -23.96 24.42 50.10
C VAL A 712 -23.01 25.36 50.87
N VAL A 713 -21.68 25.21 50.72
CA VAL A 713 -20.69 26.10 51.35
C VAL A 713 -20.70 27.50 50.71
N ALA A 714 -20.90 27.61 49.39
CA ALA A 714 -21.08 28.90 48.73
C ALA A 714 -22.39 29.60 49.14
N ALA A 715 -23.48 28.84 49.34
CA ALA A 715 -24.74 29.38 49.82
C ALA A 715 -24.68 29.81 51.31
N VAL A 716 -23.97 29.06 52.16
CA VAL A 716 -23.78 29.39 53.59
C VAL A 716 -22.82 30.57 53.78
N LEU A 717 -21.75 30.67 52.97
CA LEU A 717 -20.83 31.82 53.01
C LEU A 717 -21.49 33.11 52.48
N GLY A 718 -22.33 33.02 51.44
CA GLY A 718 -23.14 34.15 50.97
C GLY A 718 -24.21 34.63 51.97
N ILE A 719 -24.73 33.73 52.82
CA ILE A 719 -25.66 34.07 53.92
C ILE A 719 -24.90 34.67 55.11
N LEU A 720 -23.67 34.23 55.38
CA LEU A 720 -22.82 34.77 56.46
C LEU A 720 -22.25 36.15 56.13
N GLU A 721 -21.89 36.43 54.86
CA GLU A 721 -21.49 37.78 54.42
C GLU A 721 -22.65 38.79 54.47
N LYS A 722 -23.88 38.36 54.15
CA LYS A 722 -25.08 39.20 54.30
C LYS A 722 -25.46 39.43 55.77
N ARG A 723 -25.14 38.50 56.69
CA ARG A 723 -25.30 38.70 58.14
C ARG A 723 -24.20 39.56 58.77
N ALA A 724 -22.98 39.56 58.22
CA ALA A 724 -21.88 40.40 58.68
C ALA A 724 -22.08 41.89 58.30
N LYS A 725 -22.66 42.17 57.13
CA LYS A 725 -22.99 43.54 56.69
C LYS A 725 -24.26 44.14 57.32
N ALA A 726 -25.12 43.31 57.94
CA ALA A 726 -26.31 43.77 58.67
C ALA A 726 -26.06 44.08 60.16
N LYS A 727 -24.83 43.92 60.66
CA LYS A 727 -24.46 44.17 62.07
C LYS A 727 -23.61 45.43 62.29
N ALA A 728 -23.40 46.23 61.25
CA ALA A 728 -22.63 47.48 61.29
C ALA A 728 -23.52 48.70 60.93
N ALA A 729 -24.67 48.83 61.59
CA ALA A 729 -25.45 50.07 61.63
C ALA A 729 -26.42 50.03 62.83
N SER A 730 -26.02 50.64 63.95
CA SER A 730 -26.88 51.39 64.90
C SER A 730 -26.26 51.44 66.32
N PRO A 731 -26.35 52.58 67.05
CA PRO A 731 -25.46 52.95 68.14
C PRO A 731 -26.13 52.99 69.53
N GLY A 732 -25.30 53.21 70.57
CA GLY A 732 -25.71 53.83 71.86
C GLY A 732 -26.25 52.86 72.92
N SER A 733 -25.51 52.53 73.98
CA SER A 733 -25.22 53.31 75.20
C SER A 733 -26.34 53.32 76.24
N ARG A 734 -26.07 52.72 77.42
CA ARG A 734 -26.29 53.20 78.80
C ARG A 734 -26.06 52.01 79.75
N GLN A 735 -25.50 52.14 80.96
CA GLN A 735 -25.55 53.31 81.82
C GLN A 735 -24.48 53.29 82.92
N GLY A 736 -23.94 54.46 83.21
CA GLY A 736 -23.38 54.89 84.49
C GLY A 736 -23.62 56.40 84.60
N SER A 737 -24.41 56.79 85.59
CA SER A 737 -24.85 58.13 86.00
C SER A 737 -23.78 58.85 86.86
N PRO A 738 -24.07 59.96 87.59
CA PRO A 738 -25.15 60.94 87.49
C PRO A 738 -24.66 62.42 87.54
N GLU A 739 -25.25 63.28 86.73
CA GLU A 739 -25.79 64.62 87.07
C GLU A 739 -26.42 65.23 85.80
#